data_AF-A0A9W6ANV8-F1
#
_entry.id   AF-A0A9W6ANV8-F1
#
_cell.length_a   1.000
_cell.length_b   1.000
_cell.length_c   1.000
_cell.angle_alpha   90.00
_cell.angle_beta   90.00
_cell.angle_gamma   90.00
#
_symmetry.space_group_name_H-M   'P 1'
#
loop_
_entity.id
_entity.type
_entity.pdbx_description
1 polymer ?
#
loop_
_entity_poly.entity_id
_entity_poly.type
_entity_poly.pdbx_seq_one_letter_code
_entity_poly.pdbx_strand_id
1 'polypeptide(L)'
;MAGLTLPVAGTQLQVALVLLIVAPSFILFGYNQAVLGSLLSLQSWVSVFPAIDTINTSGAQRSHNSTSQGACNASFQMGCLIGALSLSLYGDKLGRRKTVFIGALITVVGQALQVSATTLIQLVVGRVILGFAIGQISGTVPVWLSECASPKYRGQLGICTGIFISTGYTLCNWIDLGFSYLPPSTGQWRAPLAIPFLFSAMILVSAFTFPESPRWLVSRGRVEEATTSLCRYRGKDAHDEMIMGEIAHIQLALEGSGTMSILDIFDRKDKTRLLLRFWLCMGLNFFQQSLSVLRTIMENSLLHNNILDNRQLGPSTILHAYVAFMFVFNFFYPIGFMGGNFLYTAEIAPVRLRAAMSSLATANHWLWNLVVVLVTPVAIDTIGCWYYVIYALISATIPVCVYFFYPETMHRSLEMLDRVFVDAPSIWKIVPMARGLPLGEVGTAESGGKMDKLDSVAIVISCSSDRGDAMCSSAQPTEPSEAATRMTEVHLDTTFDERIERGKTQLKLRPQRIACQDATAQMALIQFMSAGLDTAAVPTTVHCDHLIVSRDGETQDLARALDNHKEVYDFLESACQKYNMGFWKPGAGIIHQIVLENYAFPSGMMIGTDSHTPNAGGLGMIAIGVGGADAVDVMAGLPLELQAPKVLGVRLTGQLSGWASPKDIINAVAGTLSVKGGTGSIIEYFGPGAQTLSATGMATVCNMGAETGATTSIFPYAPQMADYLRANHRREMADAVKSIAPELQADQGAEYDNVIELDLSTLEPRINGPFTPDFSTPVSRFGEAAAENQWPGELTAALIGSCTNSSFEDMGRAASLAQQALDAGLEPKMPLLVSPGSVQTRETLKDAGILPVFERLGATMLPNACGPCCGSWDRVDMPKGTPNSIITSYNRNFSGRLDSNPATNVFLASPELVIAKAFSRDLSFDPTTDTLPTPTGEQFHFLPPTSDSLPSKGYLSSDSAYAPPPANRDNISVKIDPSSLRLQKLSPFPPWPGHDFENCAILVKTAGKCTTDHITPAGPWFRYRGHLENISNNTLIGATNAENGKVNSIRNQLTKQDGQEVPATARHYKENGVPWVVIADHNYGEGSSREHAALQPRYLGGVAIIAKSFARIHEANLKKQGLLALTFENEQDYDRIRAEDRISIMGLGEGEFVPGSTLRLVVNGGEWEAVLRHSFTEEQIGYFRSGSALNLMAGK
;
A
#
# COMPACT_ATOMS: atom_id res chain seq x y z
N MET A 1 -33.75 -25.07 15.47
CA MET A 1 -33.76 -24.25 16.71
C MET A 1 -33.55 -22.77 16.34
N ALA A 2 -34.52 -22.13 15.68
CA ALA A 2 -34.38 -20.77 15.14
C ALA A 2 -35.01 -19.67 16.02
N GLY A 3 -35.34 -19.96 17.29
CA GLY A 3 -36.21 -19.09 18.12
C GLY A 3 -35.61 -18.55 19.43
N LEU A 4 -34.30 -18.63 19.66
CA LEU A 4 -33.68 -18.27 20.96
C LEU A 4 -32.63 -17.15 20.89
N THR A 5 -32.48 -16.47 19.75
CA THR A 5 -31.47 -15.43 19.54
C THR A 5 -31.95 -14.05 20.00
N LEU A 6 -31.11 -13.31 20.73
CA LEU A 6 -31.43 -11.92 21.11
C LEU A 6 -31.63 -11.00 19.88
N PRO A 7 -32.64 -10.12 19.85
CA PRO A 7 -32.91 -9.22 18.73
C PRO A 7 -32.02 -7.95 18.75
N VAL A 8 -30.74 -8.10 19.13
CA VAL A 8 -29.75 -7.01 19.17
C VAL A 8 -28.46 -7.42 18.48
N ALA A 9 -27.73 -6.45 17.94
CA ALA A 9 -26.48 -6.64 17.19
C ALA A 9 -25.46 -5.52 17.51
N GLY A 10 -24.22 -5.68 17.06
CA GLY A 10 -23.14 -4.71 17.25
C GLY A 10 -22.81 -4.45 18.71
N THR A 11 -22.57 -3.19 19.08
CA THR A 11 -22.23 -2.77 20.45
C THR A 11 -23.27 -3.20 21.48
N GLN A 12 -24.57 -3.20 21.15
CA GLN A 12 -25.62 -3.65 22.06
C GLN A 12 -25.49 -5.13 22.41
N LEU A 13 -25.11 -5.97 21.44
CA LEU A 13 -24.86 -7.39 21.67
C LEU A 13 -23.60 -7.62 22.50
N GLN A 14 -22.56 -6.80 22.32
CA GLN A 14 -21.33 -6.86 23.13
C GLN A 14 -21.58 -6.45 24.59
N VAL A 15 -22.37 -5.40 24.83
CA VAL A 15 -22.79 -5.00 26.18
C VAL A 15 -23.66 -6.08 26.82
N ALA A 16 -24.60 -6.67 26.07
CA ALA A 16 -25.41 -7.77 26.56
C ALA A 16 -24.55 -8.98 26.94
N LEU A 17 -23.52 -9.32 26.17
CA LEU A 17 -22.57 -10.40 26.48
C LEU A 17 -21.86 -10.13 27.81
N VAL A 18 -21.44 -8.88 28.06
CA VAL A 18 -20.83 -8.50 29.32
C VAL A 18 -21.81 -8.62 30.48
N LEU A 19 -23.03 -8.09 30.37
CA LEU A 19 -23.99 -8.08 31.47
C LEU A 19 -24.57 -9.45 31.80
N LEU A 20 -24.82 -10.29 30.79
CA LEU A 20 -25.53 -11.56 30.96
C LEU A 20 -24.61 -12.78 31.09
N ILE A 21 -23.35 -12.68 30.65
CA ILE A 21 -22.38 -13.78 30.73
C ILE A 21 -21.17 -13.39 31.57
N VAL A 22 -20.45 -12.30 31.22
CA VAL A 22 -19.17 -11.96 31.88
C VAL A 22 -19.38 -11.55 33.34
N ALA A 23 -20.29 -10.60 33.60
CA ALA A 23 -20.60 -10.10 34.93
C ALA A 23 -21.05 -11.20 35.90
N PRO A 24 -22.09 -12.02 35.61
CA PRO A 24 -22.48 -13.08 36.53
C PRO A 24 -21.38 -14.12 36.73
N SER A 25 -20.59 -14.43 35.71
CA SER A 25 -19.49 -15.40 35.80
C SER A 25 -18.43 -14.96 36.80
N PHE A 26 -18.03 -13.68 36.76
CA PHE A 26 -16.98 -13.15 37.62
C PHE A 26 -17.51 -12.65 38.98
N ILE A 27 -18.79 -12.29 39.09
CA ILE A 27 -19.46 -12.12 40.39
C ILE A 27 -19.55 -13.48 41.11
N LEU A 28 -19.92 -14.55 40.40
CA LEU A 28 -19.92 -15.92 40.94
C LEU A 28 -18.54 -16.32 41.44
N PHE A 29 -17.49 -16.05 40.65
CA PHE A 29 -16.11 -16.26 41.08
C PHE A 29 -15.85 -15.57 42.42
N GLY A 30 -16.00 -14.24 42.47
CA GLY A 30 -15.62 -13.46 43.65
C GLY A 30 -16.44 -13.84 44.88
N TYR A 31 -17.76 -13.96 44.70
CA TYR A 31 -18.67 -14.33 45.78
C TYR A 31 -18.29 -15.67 46.41
N ASN A 32 -18.13 -16.72 45.59
CA ASN A 32 -17.87 -18.06 46.12
C ASN A 32 -16.45 -18.23 46.70
N GLN A 33 -15.51 -17.38 46.29
CA GLN A 33 -14.20 -17.30 46.91
C GLN A 33 -14.24 -16.63 48.29
N ALA A 34 -15.06 -15.60 48.50
CA ALA A 34 -15.13 -14.90 49.79
C ALA A 34 -16.11 -15.51 50.81
N VAL A 35 -17.18 -16.17 50.37
CA VAL A 35 -18.35 -16.50 51.21
C VAL A 35 -18.06 -17.30 52.46
N LEU A 36 -17.05 -18.16 52.50
CA LEU A 36 -16.75 -18.86 53.75
C LEU A 36 -16.14 -17.95 54.81
N GLY A 37 -15.35 -16.94 54.44
CA GLY A 37 -14.51 -16.20 55.39
C GLY A 37 -15.30 -15.58 56.55
N SER A 38 -16.45 -14.99 56.24
CA SER A 38 -17.39 -14.39 57.20
C SER A 38 -18.18 -15.44 58.00
N LEU A 39 -18.61 -16.52 57.35
CA LEU A 39 -19.46 -17.56 57.93
C LEU A 39 -18.75 -18.43 58.97
N LEU A 40 -17.43 -18.62 58.83
CA LEU A 40 -16.59 -19.40 59.76
C LEU A 40 -16.65 -18.88 61.22
N SER A 41 -17.06 -17.62 61.41
CA SER A 41 -17.15 -16.96 62.72
C SER A 41 -18.53 -17.07 63.39
N LEU A 42 -19.53 -17.64 62.71
CA LEU A 42 -20.91 -17.71 63.22
C LEU A 42 -21.11 -18.92 64.16
N GLN A 43 -21.76 -18.71 65.30
CA GLN A 43 -22.08 -19.82 66.22
C GLN A 43 -23.02 -20.87 65.59
N SER A 44 -23.96 -20.44 64.74
CA SER A 44 -24.83 -21.34 63.98
C SER A 44 -24.08 -22.19 62.94
N TRP A 45 -22.95 -21.70 62.43
CA TRP A 45 -22.05 -22.46 61.54
C TRP A 45 -21.26 -23.51 62.31
N VAL A 46 -20.62 -23.09 63.40
CA VAL A 46 -19.83 -23.95 64.28
C VAL A 46 -20.65 -25.11 64.85
N SER A 47 -21.93 -24.86 65.19
CA SER A 47 -22.83 -25.90 65.69
C SER A 47 -23.08 -27.05 64.69
N VAL A 48 -22.98 -26.78 63.38
CA VAL A 48 -23.18 -27.76 62.31
C VAL A 48 -21.86 -28.40 61.88
N PHE A 49 -20.75 -27.65 61.96
CA PHE A 49 -19.42 -28.11 61.54
C PHE A 49 -18.38 -28.02 62.69
N PRO A 50 -18.53 -28.80 63.78
CA PRO A 50 -17.66 -28.71 64.96
C PRO A 50 -16.20 -29.07 64.68
N ALA A 51 -15.93 -29.86 63.63
CA ALA A 51 -14.58 -30.27 63.23
C ALA A 51 -13.69 -29.11 62.74
N ILE A 52 -14.28 -27.94 62.47
CA ILE A 52 -13.55 -26.72 62.07
C ILE A 52 -13.85 -25.55 63.02
N ASP A 53 -14.25 -25.84 64.26
CA ASP A 53 -14.50 -24.83 65.30
C ASP A 53 -13.18 -24.25 65.83
N THR A 54 -12.94 -22.96 65.56
CA THR A 54 -11.79 -22.21 66.08
C THR A 54 -12.16 -21.16 67.13
N ILE A 55 -13.46 -21.04 67.45
CA ILE A 55 -14.03 -20.03 68.35
C ILE A 55 -14.09 -20.58 69.77
N ASN A 56 -14.63 -21.79 69.94
CA ASN A 56 -14.86 -22.38 71.26
C ASN A 56 -13.78 -23.39 71.67
N THR A 57 -12.71 -23.54 70.87
CA THR A 57 -11.60 -24.47 71.14
C THR A 57 -10.30 -23.73 71.46
N SER A 58 -9.40 -24.35 72.23
CA SER A 58 -8.10 -23.77 72.63
C SER A 58 -6.94 -24.77 72.50
N GLY A 59 -5.70 -24.28 72.58
CA GLY A 59 -4.49 -25.13 72.54
C GLY A 59 -4.34 -25.94 71.25
N ALA A 60 -3.90 -27.20 71.39
CA ALA A 60 -3.63 -28.10 70.26
C ALA A 60 -4.87 -28.39 69.40
N GLN A 61 -6.06 -28.47 70.01
CA GLN A 61 -7.32 -28.70 69.28
C GLN A 61 -7.66 -27.52 68.36
N ARG A 62 -7.48 -26.28 68.84
CA ARG A 62 -7.69 -25.08 68.02
C ARG A 62 -6.75 -25.04 66.82
N SER A 63 -5.48 -25.42 67.01
CA SER A 63 -4.49 -25.50 65.93
C SER A 63 -4.89 -26.54 64.87
N HIS A 64 -5.32 -27.73 65.30
CA HIS A 64 -5.82 -28.77 64.39
C HIS A 64 -7.10 -28.35 63.65
N ASN A 65 -8.07 -27.76 64.36
CA ASN A 65 -9.30 -27.25 63.77
C ASN A 65 -9.03 -26.08 62.80
N SER A 66 -8.08 -25.20 63.11
CA SER A 66 -7.67 -24.11 62.22
C SER A 66 -7.04 -24.63 60.93
N THR A 67 -6.23 -25.70 61.01
CA THR A 67 -5.66 -26.37 59.84
C THR A 67 -6.77 -26.98 58.97
N SER A 68 -7.72 -27.67 59.61
CA SER A 68 -8.88 -28.28 58.94
C SER A 68 -9.82 -27.22 58.32
N GLN A 69 -10.01 -26.09 59.00
CA GLN A 69 -10.76 -24.94 58.52
C GLN A 69 -10.10 -24.32 57.29
N GLY A 70 -8.76 -24.15 57.32
CA GLY A 70 -7.97 -23.71 56.18
C GLY A 70 -8.08 -24.65 54.98
N ALA A 71 -8.00 -25.97 55.21
CA ALA A 71 -8.18 -26.98 54.17
C ALA A 71 -9.59 -26.97 53.57
N CYS A 72 -10.63 -26.81 54.41
CA CYS A 72 -12.01 -26.67 53.95
C CYS A 72 -12.18 -25.42 53.07
N ASN A 73 -11.57 -24.29 53.47
CA ASN A 73 -11.61 -23.07 52.67
C ASN A 73 -10.93 -23.25 51.30
N ALA A 74 -9.72 -23.83 51.32
CA ALA A 74 -8.86 -24.10 50.16
C ALA A 74 -9.42 -25.13 49.15
N SER A 75 -10.37 -25.98 49.58
CA SER A 75 -10.98 -27.01 48.71
C SER A 75 -11.64 -26.45 47.45
N PHE A 76 -12.13 -25.21 47.49
CA PHE A 76 -12.68 -24.52 46.33
C PHE A 76 -11.61 -24.24 45.28
N GLN A 77 -10.46 -23.70 45.68
CA GLN A 77 -9.32 -23.43 44.79
C GLN A 77 -8.80 -24.71 44.15
N MET A 78 -8.77 -25.82 44.90
CA MET A 78 -8.39 -27.12 44.35
C MET A 78 -9.37 -27.59 43.26
N GLY A 79 -10.68 -27.40 43.48
CA GLY A 79 -11.69 -27.60 42.45
C GLY A 79 -11.42 -26.72 41.22
N CYS A 80 -11.19 -25.42 41.41
CA CYS A 80 -10.91 -24.48 40.33
C CYS A 80 -9.68 -24.85 39.50
N LEU A 81 -8.62 -25.30 40.15
CA LEU A 81 -7.40 -25.79 39.49
C LEU A 81 -7.71 -26.96 38.54
N ILE A 82 -8.41 -27.98 39.03
CA ILE A 82 -8.77 -29.17 38.24
C ILE A 82 -9.73 -28.78 37.11
N GLY A 83 -10.72 -27.93 37.42
CA GLY A 83 -11.68 -27.41 36.45
C GLY A 83 -11.02 -26.65 35.31
N ALA A 84 -10.08 -25.76 35.62
CA ALA A 84 -9.32 -25.03 34.62
C ALA A 84 -8.47 -25.98 33.74
N LEU A 85 -7.72 -26.90 34.34
CA LEU A 85 -6.90 -27.87 33.58
C LEU A 85 -7.75 -28.74 32.64
N SER A 86 -8.96 -29.12 33.04
CA SER A 86 -9.85 -29.96 32.23
C SER A 86 -10.21 -29.34 30.87
N LEU A 87 -10.23 -28.00 30.77
CA LEU A 87 -10.52 -27.29 29.52
C LEU A 87 -9.48 -27.55 28.42
N SER A 88 -8.23 -27.82 28.79
CA SER A 88 -7.17 -28.15 27.81
C SER A 88 -7.49 -29.43 27.00
N LEU A 89 -8.37 -30.29 27.50
CA LEU A 89 -8.70 -31.58 26.88
C LEU A 89 -9.92 -31.52 25.93
N TYR A 90 -10.91 -30.68 26.26
CA TYR A 90 -12.18 -30.64 25.52
C TYR A 90 -12.77 -29.25 25.29
N GLY A 91 -12.18 -28.18 25.84
CA GLY A 91 -12.70 -26.81 25.71
C GLY A 91 -12.85 -26.39 24.25
N ASP A 92 -11.87 -26.73 23.40
CA ASP A 92 -11.98 -26.49 21.96
C ASP A 92 -12.91 -27.48 21.24
N LYS A 93 -13.21 -28.66 21.81
CA LYS A 93 -14.15 -29.62 21.19
C LYS A 93 -15.61 -29.16 21.33
N LEU A 94 -15.96 -28.58 22.48
CA LEU A 94 -17.34 -28.20 22.79
C LEU A 94 -17.71 -26.80 22.29
N GLY A 95 -16.73 -25.91 22.09
CA GLY A 95 -16.98 -24.49 21.83
C GLY A 95 -17.19 -23.70 23.11
N ARG A 96 -17.27 -22.37 23.01
CA ARG A 96 -17.30 -21.50 24.20
C ARG A 96 -18.66 -21.54 24.87
N ARG A 97 -19.72 -21.45 24.07
CA ARG A 97 -21.10 -21.39 24.53
C ARG A 97 -21.52 -22.62 25.34
N LYS A 98 -21.26 -23.83 24.82
CA LYS A 98 -21.61 -25.09 25.51
C LYS A 98 -20.81 -25.28 26.78
N THR A 99 -19.54 -24.92 26.76
CA THR A 99 -18.65 -25.05 27.91
C THR A 99 -19.09 -24.16 29.07
N VAL A 100 -19.45 -22.90 28.79
CA VAL A 100 -19.99 -21.97 29.81
C VAL A 100 -21.33 -22.47 30.36
N PHE A 101 -22.23 -22.98 29.50
CA PHE A 101 -23.51 -23.55 29.94
C PHE A 101 -23.33 -24.76 30.86
N ILE A 102 -22.44 -25.69 30.50
CA ILE A 102 -22.12 -26.87 31.33
C ILE A 102 -21.51 -26.43 32.66
N GLY A 103 -20.59 -25.46 32.64
CA GLY A 103 -20.03 -24.87 33.86
C GLY A 103 -21.14 -24.33 34.78
N ALA A 104 -22.07 -23.53 34.25
CA ALA A 104 -23.18 -22.99 35.03
C ALA A 104 -24.17 -24.05 35.54
N LEU A 105 -24.30 -25.19 34.87
CA LEU A 105 -25.08 -26.32 35.38
C LEU A 105 -24.37 -26.98 36.57
N ILE A 106 -23.04 -27.12 36.49
CA ILE A 106 -22.23 -27.70 37.57
C ILE A 106 -22.17 -26.75 38.77
N THR A 107 -22.17 -25.41 38.57
CA THR A 107 -22.23 -24.46 39.69
C THR A 107 -23.51 -24.65 40.50
N VAL A 108 -24.65 -24.88 39.85
CA VAL A 108 -25.94 -25.16 40.51
C VAL A 108 -25.83 -26.41 41.39
N VAL A 109 -25.22 -27.49 40.89
CA VAL A 109 -25.03 -28.72 41.67
C VAL A 109 -24.14 -28.48 42.89
N GLY A 110 -22.99 -27.82 42.70
CA GLY A 110 -22.05 -27.52 43.79
C GLY A 110 -22.64 -26.59 44.84
N GLN A 111 -23.44 -25.60 44.43
CA GLN A 111 -24.16 -24.69 45.34
C GLN A 111 -25.25 -25.43 46.12
N ALA A 112 -26.02 -26.30 45.48
CA ALA A 112 -27.06 -27.09 46.14
C ALA A 112 -26.49 -27.99 47.24
N LEU A 113 -25.34 -28.61 46.97
CA LEU A 113 -24.63 -29.45 47.95
C LEU A 113 -24.13 -28.64 49.16
N GLN A 114 -23.68 -27.39 48.96
CA GLN A 114 -23.23 -26.53 50.04
C GLN A 114 -24.40 -25.98 50.88
N VAL A 115 -25.47 -25.52 50.24
CA VAL A 115 -26.66 -25.00 50.94
C VAL A 115 -27.34 -26.10 51.76
N SER A 116 -27.38 -27.33 51.23
CA SER A 116 -27.96 -28.49 51.92
C SER A 116 -27.01 -29.19 52.89
N ALA A 117 -25.78 -28.69 53.06
CA ALA A 117 -24.77 -29.37 53.85
C ALA A 117 -25.19 -29.56 55.32
N THR A 118 -25.07 -30.79 55.80
CA THR A 118 -25.21 -31.16 57.23
C THR A 118 -23.92 -31.77 57.78
N THR A 119 -22.96 -32.07 56.92
CA THR A 119 -21.66 -32.64 57.27
C THR A 119 -20.53 -31.87 56.57
N LEU A 120 -19.35 -31.83 57.19
CA LEU A 120 -18.18 -31.15 56.64
C LEU A 120 -17.75 -31.75 55.29
N ILE A 121 -17.86 -33.07 55.12
CA ILE A 121 -17.51 -33.76 53.87
C ILE A 121 -18.42 -33.30 52.73
N GLN A 122 -19.74 -33.23 52.97
CA GLN A 122 -20.68 -32.75 51.95
C GLN A 122 -20.39 -31.31 51.55
N LEU A 123 -20.06 -30.44 52.51
CA LEU A 123 -19.65 -29.06 52.25
C LEU A 123 -18.38 -29.03 51.38
N VAL A 124 -17.33 -29.78 51.73
CA VAL A 124 -16.07 -29.85 50.99
C VAL A 124 -16.28 -30.39 49.56
N VAL A 125 -17.07 -31.46 49.39
CA VAL A 125 -17.41 -32.01 48.07
C VAL A 125 -18.17 -30.97 47.23
N GLY A 126 -19.16 -30.30 47.84
CA GLY A 126 -19.89 -29.22 47.18
C GLY A 126 -18.97 -28.06 46.74
N ARG A 127 -17.96 -27.74 47.54
CA ARG A 127 -16.94 -26.72 47.22
C ARG A 127 -16.01 -27.14 46.09
N VAL A 128 -15.56 -28.39 46.06
CA VAL A 128 -14.71 -28.91 44.98
C VAL A 128 -15.49 -28.92 43.66
N ILE A 129 -16.75 -29.36 43.66
CA ILE A 129 -17.62 -29.37 42.46
C ILE A 129 -17.89 -27.94 41.99
N LEU A 130 -18.22 -27.04 42.91
CA LEU A 130 -18.43 -25.64 42.57
C LEU A 130 -17.13 -24.99 42.03
N GLY A 131 -16.00 -25.29 42.67
CA GLY A 131 -14.69 -24.84 42.22
C GLY A 131 -14.39 -25.34 40.80
N PHE A 132 -14.62 -26.62 40.52
CA PHE A 132 -14.45 -27.20 39.18
C PHE A 132 -15.22 -26.42 38.11
N ALA A 133 -16.48 -26.06 38.41
CA ALA A 133 -17.28 -25.22 37.52
C ALA A 133 -16.70 -23.80 37.34
N ILE A 134 -16.29 -23.14 38.42
CA ILE A 134 -15.69 -21.81 38.36
C ILE A 134 -14.36 -21.84 37.59
N GLY A 135 -13.55 -22.88 37.74
CA GLY A 135 -12.34 -23.09 36.95
C GLY A 135 -12.61 -23.15 35.45
N GLN A 136 -13.70 -23.81 35.03
CA GLN A 136 -14.11 -23.85 33.63
C GLN A 136 -14.61 -22.50 33.12
N ILE A 137 -15.46 -21.84 33.90
CA ILE A 137 -16.05 -20.55 33.53
C ILE A 137 -14.95 -19.48 33.44
N SER A 138 -14.06 -19.40 34.43
CA SER A 138 -12.96 -18.43 34.47
C SER A 138 -11.90 -18.64 33.38
N GLY A 139 -11.73 -19.86 32.86
CA GLY A 139 -10.87 -20.12 31.72
C GLY A 139 -11.53 -19.89 30.35
N THR A 140 -12.86 -20.06 30.24
CA THR A 140 -13.57 -20.02 28.96
C THR A 140 -14.16 -18.65 28.64
N VAL A 141 -14.72 -17.95 29.63
CA VAL A 141 -15.39 -16.65 29.42
C VAL A 141 -14.45 -15.58 28.88
N PRO A 142 -13.20 -15.42 29.38
CA PRO A 142 -12.25 -14.46 28.81
C PRO A 142 -11.91 -14.76 27.34
N VAL A 143 -11.78 -16.03 26.97
CA VAL A 143 -11.54 -16.46 25.59
C VAL A 143 -12.74 -16.16 24.72
N TRP A 144 -13.96 -16.42 25.21
CA TRP A 144 -15.18 -16.11 24.46
C TRP A 144 -15.32 -14.61 24.24
N LEU A 145 -15.05 -13.80 25.28
CA LEU A 145 -15.07 -12.35 25.18
C LEU A 145 -14.02 -11.83 24.21
N SER A 146 -12.78 -12.32 24.27
CA SER A 146 -11.69 -11.85 23.39
C SER A 146 -11.92 -12.22 21.92
N GLU A 147 -12.52 -13.39 21.66
CA GLU A 147 -12.84 -13.86 20.31
C GLU A 147 -14.05 -13.15 19.68
N CYS A 148 -14.91 -12.49 20.48
CA CYS A 148 -16.12 -11.80 20.00
C CYS A 148 -16.02 -10.27 20.03
N ALA A 149 -15.27 -9.71 20.97
CA ALA A 149 -15.12 -8.27 21.12
C ALA A 149 -14.34 -7.66 19.95
N SER A 150 -14.64 -6.40 19.66
CA SER A 150 -13.82 -5.60 18.74
C SER A 150 -12.49 -5.22 19.39
N PRO A 151 -11.37 -5.17 18.64
CA PRO A 151 -10.09 -4.61 19.10
C PRO A 151 -10.20 -3.26 19.82
N LYS A 152 -11.14 -2.40 19.42
CA LYS A 152 -11.34 -1.06 19.99
C LYS A 152 -11.81 -1.09 21.44
N TYR A 153 -12.69 -2.05 21.78
CA TYR A 153 -13.32 -2.13 23.10
C TYR A 153 -12.84 -3.31 23.93
N ARG A 154 -12.14 -4.29 23.35
CA ARG A 154 -11.73 -5.54 24.00
C ARG A 154 -10.97 -5.33 25.32
N GLY A 155 -10.02 -4.39 25.34
CA GLY A 155 -9.31 -4.00 26.56
C GLY A 155 -10.22 -3.51 27.68
N GLN A 156 -11.15 -2.61 27.34
CA GLN A 156 -12.12 -2.04 28.30
C GLN A 156 -13.10 -3.10 28.81
N LEU A 157 -13.64 -3.94 27.92
CA LEU A 157 -14.58 -5.01 28.29
C LEU A 157 -13.91 -6.10 29.13
N GLY A 158 -12.64 -6.42 28.85
CA GLY A 158 -11.89 -7.42 29.59
C GLY A 158 -11.46 -6.96 30.98
N ILE A 159 -11.13 -5.67 31.16
CA ILE A 159 -10.81 -5.10 32.48
C ILE A 159 -12.00 -5.19 33.46
N CYS A 160 -13.24 -5.12 32.97
CA CYS A 160 -14.43 -5.24 33.81
C CYS A 160 -14.49 -6.56 34.60
N THR A 161 -13.80 -7.62 34.16
CA THR A 161 -13.73 -8.90 34.89
C THR A 161 -13.24 -8.73 36.32
N GLY A 162 -12.18 -7.92 36.54
CA GLY A 162 -11.68 -7.61 37.87
C GLY A 162 -12.68 -6.84 38.71
N ILE A 163 -13.37 -5.86 38.11
CA ILE A 163 -14.44 -5.11 38.79
C ILE A 163 -15.56 -6.05 39.25
N PHE A 164 -15.95 -7.03 38.43
CA PHE A 164 -16.99 -8.00 38.77
C PHE A 164 -16.56 -8.99 39.86
N ILE A 165 -15.29 -9.41 39.88
CA ILE A 165 -14.72 -10.20 40.99
C ILE A 165 -14.83 -9.41 42.29
N SER A 166 -14.37 -8.14 42.30
CA SER A 166 -14.50 -7.26 43.47
C SER A 166 -15.94 -7.03 43.87
N THR A 167 -16.85 -6.88 42.91
CA THR A 167 -18.28 -6.74 43.16
C THR A 167 -18.82 -8.00 43.85
N GLY A 168 -18.40 -9.19 43.43
CA GLY A 168 -18.71 -10.45 44.10
C GLY A 168 -18.22 -10.49 45.55
N TYR A 169 -16.98 -10.07 45.80
CA TYR A 169 -16.44 -9.93 47.17
C TYR A 169 -17.28 -8.97 48.00
N THR A 170 -17.56 -7.78 47.48
CA THR A 170 -18.32 -6.74 48.20
C THR A 170 -19.74 -7.20 48.49
N LEU A 171 -20.47 -7.73 47.50
CA LEU A 171 -21.82 -8.24 47.66
C LEU A 171 -21.86 -9.33 48.74
N CYS A 172 -20.94 -10.29 48.66
CA CYS A 172 -20.84 -11.37 49.64
C CYS A 172 -20.66 -10.82 51.06
N ASN A 173 -19.66 -9.97 51.29
CA ASN A 173 -19.37 -9.43 52.62
C ASN A 173 -20.54 -8.61 53.19
N TRP A 174 -21.22 -7.79 52.38
CA TRP A 174 -22.38 -7.03 52.83
C TRP A 174 -23.60 -7.90 53.13
N ILE A 175 -23.82 -8.94 52.31
CA ILE A 175 -24.88 -9.92 52.54
C ILE A 175 -24.59 -10.68 53.84
N ASP A 176 -23.39 -11.23 54.00
CA ASP A 176 -23.01 -11.97 55.20
C ASP A 176 -23.12 -11.10 56.45
N LEU A 177 -22.68 -9.83 56.38
CA LEU A 177 -22.86 -8.87 57.45
C LEU A 177 -24.34 -8.64 57.78
N GLY A 178 -25.19 -8.42 56.77
CA GLY A 178 -26.63 -8.26 56.97
C GLY A 178 -27.27 -9.48 57.63
N PHE A 179 -26.92 -10.69 57.20
CA PHE A 179 -27.43 -11.94 57.78
C PHE A 179 -26.82 -12.25 59.16
N SER A 180 -25.66 -11.70 59.50
CA SER A 180 -25.04 -11.86 60.83
C SER A 180 -25.87 -11.23 61.96
N TYR A 181 -26.70 -10.23 61.64
CA TYR A 181 -27.62 -9.58 62.61
C TYR A 181 -28.90 -10.38 62.89
N LEU A 182 -29.19 -11.43 62.12
CA LEU A 182 -30.34 -12.29 62.38
C LEU A 182 -30.10 -13.15 63.64
N PRO A 183 -31.15 -13.71 64.28
CA PRO A 183 -30.97 -14.68 65.36
C PRO A 183 -30.21 -15.95 64.90
N PRO A 184 -29.40 -16.59 65.77
CA PRO A 184 -28.65 -17.80 65.46
C PRO A 184 -29.54 -18.92 64.88
N SER A 185 -29.39 -19.19 63.58
CA SER A 185 -30.15 -20.20 62.86
C SER A 185 -29.38 -20.65 61.62
N THR A 186 -29.69 -21.82 61.06
CA THR A 186 -29.05 -22.29 59.82
C THR A 186 -29.33 -21.36 58.63
N GLY A 187 -30.40 -20.55 58.70
CA GLY A 187 -30.70 -19.51 57.72
C GLY A 187 -29.63 -18.43 57.62
N GLN A 188 -28.90 -18.13 58.71
CA GLN A 188 -27.83 -17.11 58.71
C GLN A 188 -26.70 -17.40 57.71
N TRP A 189 -26.41 -18.68 57.45
CA TRP A 189 -25.31 -19.08 56.56
C TRP A 189 -25.80 -19.82 55.30
N ARG A 190 -26.97 -20.47 55.34
CA ARG A 190 -27.54 -21.13 54.15
C ARG A 190 -28.12 -20.16 53.14
N ALA A 191 -28.72 -19.06 53.59
CA ALA A 191 -29.27 -18.06 52.67
C ALA A 191 -28.17 -17.33 51.88
N PRO A 192 -27.06 -16.86 52.49
CA PRO A 192 -25.92 -16.35 51.74
C PRO A 192 -25.33 -17.34 50.73
N LEU A 193 -25.29 -18.65 51.04
CA LEU A 193 -24.85 -19.68 50.10
C LEU A 193 -25.83 -19.94 48.94
N ALA A 194 -27.11 -19.58 49.10
CA ALA A 194 -28.14 -19.78 48.08
C ALA A 194 -28.26 -18.61 47.09
N ILE A 195 -27.94 -17.38 47.50
CA ILE A 195 -28.02 -16.18 46.64
C ILE A 195 -27.26 -16.33 45.30
N PRO A 196 -26.07 -16.95 45.25
CA PRO A 196 -25.37 -17.20 43.99
C PRO A 196 -26.15 -17.97 42.91
N PHE A 197 -27.21 -18.71 43.27
CA PHE A 197 -28.06 -19.37 42.27
C PHE A 197 -28.64 -18.40 41.24
N LEU A 198 -28.89 -17.14 41.64
CA LEU A 198 -29.40 -16.10 40.73
C LEU A 198 -28.46 -15.88 39.55
N PHE A 199 -27.16 -15.79 39.81
CA PHE A 199 -26.15 -15.57 38.77
C PHE A 199 -25.93 -16.82 37.92
N SER A 200 -25.98 -18.01 38.51
CA SER A 200 -25.94 -19.28 37.77
C SER A 200 -27.14 -19.41 36.82
N ALA A 201 -28.34 -19.06 37.29
CA ALA A 201 -29.56 -19.07 36.48
C ALA A 201 -29.49 -18.06 35.33
N MET A 202 -28.94 -16.87 35.57
CA MET A 202 -28.75 -15.85 34.52
C MET A 202 -27.87 -16.37 33.38
N ILE A 203 -26.77 -17.07 33.69
CA ILE A 203 -25.90 -17.68 32.67
C ILE A 203 -26.64 -18.81 31.93
N LEU A 204 -27.33 -19.70 32.64
CA LEU A 204 -28.06 -20.83 32.05
C LEU A 204 -29.14 -20.39 31.05
N VAL A 205 -29.89 -19.34 31.38
CA VAL A 205 -30.94 -18.79 30.51
C VAL A 205 -30.34 -18.06 29.31
N SER A 206 -29.22 -17.36 29.47
CA SER A 206 -28.68 -16.48 28.44
C SER A 206 -27.65 -17.12 27.51
N ALA A 207 -26.94 -18.18 27.92
CA ALA A 207 -25.80 -18.74 27.16
C ALA A 207 -26.15 -19.07 25.70
N PHE A 208 -27.30 -19.70 25.43
CA PHE A 208 -27.70 -20.08 24.07
C PHE A 208 -28.29 -18.94 23.23
N THR A 209 -28.49 -17.76 23.82
CA THR A 209 -29.03 -16.59 23.12
C THR A 209 -27.97 -15.81 22.33
N PHE A 210 -26.69 -16.03 22.66
CA PHE A 210 -25.54 -15.44 21.98
C PHE A 210 -25.03 -16.33 20.83
N PRO A 211 -24.47 -15.71 19.76
CA PRO A 211 -23.70 -16.43 18.76
C PRO A 211 -22.49 -17.17 19.36
N GLU A 212 -22.03 -18.21 18.70
CA GLU A 212 -20.78 -18.89 19.07
C GLU A 212 -19.55 -18.10 18.59
N SER A 213 -18.39 -18.29 19.21
CA SER A 213 -17.15 -17.60 18.81
C SER A 213 -16.86 -17.73 17.30
N PRO A 214 -16.70 -16.61 16.56
CA PRO A 214 -16.33 -16.64 15.14
C PRO A 214 -15.02 -17.40 14.90
N ARG A 215 -13.99 -17.15 15.73
CA ARG A 215 -12.68 -17.80 15.61
C ARG A 215 -12.76 -19.32 15.82
N TRP A 216 -13.58 -19.74 16.77
CA TRP A 216 -13.82 -21.17 17.02
C TRP A 216 -14.58 -21.83 15.86
N LEU A 217 -15.54 -21.13 15.26
CA LEU A 217 -16.28 -21.63 14.10
C LEU A 217 -15.37 -21.81 12.88
N VAL A 218 -14.49 -20.83 12.60
CA VAL A 218 -13.49 -20.95 11.53
C VAL A 218 -12.51 -22.10 11.81
N SER A 219 -12.05 -22.28 13.06
CA SER A 219 -11.15 -23.41 13.40
C SER A 219 -11.81 -24.79 13.27
N ARG A 220 -13.14 -24.83 13.17
CA ARG A 220 -13.95 -26.02 12.88
C ARG A 220 -14.35 -26.15 11.40
N GLY A 221 -13.84 -25.28 10.51
CA GLY A 221 -14.18 -25.25 9.09
C GLY A 221 -15.60 -24.73 8.81
N ARG A 222 -16.26 -24.10 9.78
CA ARG A 222 -17.65 -23.61 9.69
C ARG A 222 -17.67 -22.11 9.40
N VAL A 223 -17.14 -21.74 8.23
CA VAL A 223 -16.88 -20.33 7.88
C VAL A 223 -18.17 -19.52 7.73
N GLU A 224 -19.20 -20.06 7.07
CA GLU A 224 -20.50 -19.36 6.92
C GLU A 224 -21.16 -19.01 8.27
N GLU A 225 -21.12 -19.95 9.22
CA GLU A 225 -21.61 -19.71 10.58
C GLU A 225 -20.73 -18.70 11.32
N ALA A 226 -19.41 -18.70 11.06
CA ALA A 226 -18.49 -17.73 11.63
C ALA A 226 -18.78 -16.31 11.13
N THR A 227 -19.01 -16.15 9.82
CA THR A 227 -19.41 -14.89 9.19
C THR A 227 -20.72 -14.40 9.80
N THR A 228 -21.74 -15.26 9.89
CA THR A 228 -23.03 -14.91 10.52
C THR A 228 -22.85 -14.47 11.99
N SER A 229 -22.01 -15.18 12.74
CA SER A 229 -21.69 -14.82 14.12
C SER A 229 -21.01 -13.45 14.21
N LEU A 230 -20.04 -13.20 13.34
CA LEU A 230 -19.28 -11.96 13.31
C LEU A 230 -20.14 -10.76 12.89
N CYS A 231 -20.99 -10.91 11.86
CA CYS A 231 -22.00 -9.94 11.45
C CYS A 231 -22.85 -9.47 12.63
N ARG A 232 -23.30 -10.41 13.47
CA ARG A 232 -24.09 -10.08 14.67
C ARG A 232 -23.29 -9.32 15.71
N TYR A 233 -22.03 -9.70 15.97
CA TYR A 233 -21.18 -9.00 16.95
C TYR A 233 -20.70 -7.63 16.48
N ARG A 234 -20.64 -7.40 15.16
CA ARG A 234 -20.22 -6.14 14.54
C ARG A 234 -21.40 -5.25 14.15
N GLY A 235 -22.60 -5.82 13.99
CA GLY A 235 -23.79 -5.08 13.53
C GLY A 235 -23.73 -4.74 12.05
N LYS A 236 -23.11 -5.61 11.25
CA LYS A 236 -22.77 -5.37 9.85
C LYS A 236 -23.20 -6.52 8.95
N ASP A 237 -23.34 -6.25 7.65
CA ASP A 237 -23.70 -7.24 6.64
C ASP A 237 -22.55 -8.21 6.35
N ALA A 238 -22.86 -9.40 5.83
CA ALA A 238 -21.87 -10.42 5.46
C ALA A 238 -20.94 -9.97 4.33
N HIS A 239 -21.39 -9.04 3.49
CA HIS A 239 -20.63 -8.44 2.41
C HIS A 239 -19.89 -7.14 2.80
N ASP A 240 -19.97 -6.72 4.07
CA ASP A 240 -19.18 -5.59 4.54
C ASP A 240 -17.69 -5.96 4.54
N GLU A 241 -16.86 -5.10 3.95
CA GLU A 241 -15.41 -5.31 3.80
C GLU A 241 -14.71 -5.63 5.13
N MET A 242 -15.18 -5.08 6.27
CA MET A 242 -14.61 -5.41 7.58
C MET A 242 -14.93 -6.85 8.00
N ILE A 243 -16.14 -7.33 7.72
CA ILE A 243 -16.53 -8.70 8.03
C ILE A 243 -15.72 -9.69 7.19
N MET A 244 -15.65 -9.44 5.87
CA MET A 244 -14.87 -10.28 4.95
C MET A 244 -13.39 -10.26 5.30
N GLY A 245 -12.82 -9.07 5.57
CA GLY A 245 -11.44 -8.93 6.00
C GLY A 245 -11.15 -9.65 7.31
N GLU A 246 -11.96 -9.44 8.35
CA GLU A 246 -11.74 -10.09 9.65
C GLU A 246 -11.88 -11.62 9.56
N ILE A 247 -12.81 -12.16 8.75
CA ILE A 247 -12.92 -13.61 8.48
C ILE A 247 -11.69 -14.14 7.73
N ALA A 248 -11.25 -13.45 6.68
CA ALA A 248 -10.07 -13.83 5.91
C ALA A 248 -8.80 -13.82 6.77
N HIS A 249 -8.61 -12.82 7.64
CA HIS A 249 -7.50 -12.78 8.59
C HIS A 249 -7.53 -13.93 9.60
N ILE A 250 -8.72 -14.30 10.09
CA ILE A 250 -8.88 -15.47 10.98
C ILE A 250 -8.49 -16.77 10.25
N GLN A 251 -8.89 -16.92 8.97
CA GLN A 251 -8.54 -18.07 8.14
C GLN A 251 -7.03 -18.14 7.87
N LEU A 252 -6.42 -17.03 7.44
CA LEU A 252 -4.97 -16.91 7.20
C LEU A 252 -4.15 -17.26 8.46
N ALA A 253 -4.57 -16.78 9.64
CA ALA A 253 -3.90 -17.10 10.90
C ALA A 253 -3.99 -18.61 11.24
N LEU A 254 -5.09 -19.27 10.86
CA LEU A 254 -5.30 -20.70 11.08
C LEU A 254 -4.55 -21.58 10.07
N GLU A 255 -4.37 -21.12 8.84
CA GLU A 255 -3.62 -21.79 7.77
C GLU A 255 -2.10 -21.72 8.02
N GLY A 256 -1.59 -20.55 8.42
CA GLY A 256 -0.17 -20.36 8.76
C GLY A 256 0.30 -21.14 10.00
N SER A 257 -0.62 -21.63 10.83
CA SER A 257 -0.31 -22.34 12.09
C SER A 257 -0.12 -23.86 11.96
N GLY A 258 -0.44 -24.50 10.82
CA GLY A 258 -0.34 -25.97 10.69
C GLY A 258 -1.11 -26.78 11.76
N THR A 259 -0.85 -28.08 11.89
CA THR A 259 -1.39 -28.89 13.00
C THR A 259 -0.52 -28.73 14.24
N MET A 260 -0.99 -27.99 15.25
CA MET A 260 -0.30 -27.81 16.54
C MET A 260 -0.86 -28.72 17.63
N SER A 261 0.04 -29.34 18.39
CA SER A 261 -0.20 -30.08 19.62
C SER A 261 0.07 -29.20 20.85
N ILE A 262 -0.55 -29.52 21.99
CA ILE A 262 -0.26 -28.85 23.28
C ILE A 262 1.21 -29.04 23.68
N LEU A 263 1.85 -30.14 23.24
CA LEU A 263 3.27 -30.39 23.51
C LEU A 263 4.20 -29.40 22.79
N ASP A 264 3.76 -28.80 21.68
CA ASP A 264 4.54 -27.85 20.89
C ASP A 264 4.80 -26.55 21.65
N ILE A 265 4.01 -26.27 22.70
CA ILE A 265 4.25 -25.15 23.63
C ILE A 265 5.66 -25.22 24.25
N PHE A 266 6.21 -26.43 24.41
CA PHE A 266 7.49 -26.65 25.05
C PHE A 266 8.67 -26.78 24.07
N ASP A 267 8.44 -26.67 22.75
CA ASP A 267 9.51 -26.67 21.77
C ASP A 267 10.27 -25.33 21.77
N ARG A 268 11.59 -25.41 21.98
CA ARG A 268 12.50 -24.24 21.99
C ARG A 268 12.92 -23.77 20.60
N LYS A 269 12.71 -24.58 19.56
CA LYS A 269 13.08 -24.26 18.17
C LYS A 269 11.93 -23.63 17.37
N ASP A 270 10.78 -23.47 17.99
CA ASP A 270 9.58 -22.95 17.37
C ASP A 270 9.68 -21.44 17.06
N LYS A 271 9.43 -21.09 15.79
CA LYS A 271 9.42 -19.72 15.29
C LYS A 271 8.25 -18.90 15.84
N THR A 272 7.16 -19.53 16.27
CA THR A 272 5.99 -18.85 16.85
C THR A 272 6.14 -18.48 18.33
N ARG A 273 7.26 -18.91 18.94
CA ARG A 273 7.70 -18.61 20.32
C ARG A 273 6.67 -18.99 21.38
N LEU A 274 6.01 -20.13 21.22
CA LEU A 274 4.95 -20.57 22.13
C LEU A 274 5.43 -20.68 23.58
N LEU A 275 6.67 -21.14 23.80
CA LEU A 275 7.26 -21.24 25.14
C LEU A 275 7.38 -19.88 25.82
N LEU A 276 7.77 -18.82 25.07
CA LEU A 276 7.85 -17.47 25.61
C LEU A 276 6.46 -16.95 26.00
N ARG A 277 5.48 -17.10 25.09
CA ARG A 277 4.09 -16.68 25.34
C ARG A 277 3.51 -17.39 26.56
N PHE A 278 3.80 -18.68 26.72
CA PHE A 278 3.44 -19.46 27.88
C PHE A 278 4.05 -18.88 29.17
N TRP A 279 5.35 -18.56 29.18
CA TRP A 279 5.99 -17.93 30.33
C TRP A 279 5.46 -16.53 30.66
N LEU A 280 5.12 -15.72 29.65
CA LEU A 280 4.45 -14.43 29.86
C LEU A 280 3.07 -14.63 30.52
N CYS A 281 2.30 -15.63 30.07
CA CYS A 281 1.02 -15.98 30.68
C CYS A 281 1.18 -16.41 32.15
N MET A 282 2.16 -17.28 32.44
CA MET A 282 2.41 -17.75 33.81
C MET A 282 2.93 -16.65 34.72
N GLY A 283 3.86 -15.83 34.22
CA GLY A 283 4.45 -14.71 34.94
C GLY A 283 3.42 -13.67 35.35
N LEU A 284 2.47 -13.32 34.46
CA LEU A 284 1.43 -12.34 34.78
C LEU A 284 0.51 -12.81 35.89
N ASN A 285 0.13 -14.10 35.89
CA ASN A 285 -0.70 -14.68 36.94
C ASN A 285 0.03 -14.75 38.28
N PHE A 286 1.34 -15.06 38.27
CA PHE A 286 2.18 -15.01 39.46
C PHE A 286 2.31 -13.58 40.02
N PHE A 287 2.51 -12.58 39.16
CA PHE A 287 2.57 -11.17 39.56
C PHE A 287 1.25 -10.68 40.15
N GLN A 288 0.12 -11.03 39.53
CA GLN A 288 -1.20 -10.68 40.04
C GLN A 288 -1.45 -11.27 41.43
N GLN A 289 -1.08 -12.54 41.67
CA GLN A 289 -1.20 -13.18 42.99
C GLN A 289 -0.24 -12.55 44.01
N SER A 290 0.99 -12.23 43.61
CA SER A 290 1.97 -11.55 44.49
C SER A 290 1.46 -10.18 44.98
N LEU A 291 0.83 -9.42 44.10
CA LEU A 291 0.16 -8.16 44.46
C LEU A 291 -1.09 -8.39 45.34
N SER A 292 -1.83 -9.48 45.11
CA SER A 292 -2.97 -9.86 45.97
C SER A 292 -2.50 -10.19 47.39
N VAL A 293 -1.37 -10.87 47.54
CA VAL A 293 -0.78 -11.17 48.85
C VAL A 293 -0.40 -9.88 49.58
N LEU A 294 0.30 -8.97 48.89
CA LEU A 294 0.65 -7.66 49.45
C LEU A 294 -0.60 -6.88 49.91
N ARG A 295 -1.68 -6.90 49.12
CA ARG A 295 -2.98 -6.30 49.47
C ARG A 295 -3.55 -6.88 50.77
N THR A 296 -3.71 -8.19 50.85
CA THR A 296 -4.28 -8.87 52.03
C THR A 296 -3.44 -8.62 53.27
N ILE A 297 -2.11 -8.57 53.11
CA ILE A 297 -1.17 -8.27 54.19
C ILE A 297 -1.30 -6.81 54.67
N MET A 298 -1.44 -5.84 53.76
CA MET A 298 -1.65 -4.43 54.10
C MET A 298 -2.99 -4.23 54.85
N GLU A 299 -4.07 -4.84 54.37
CA GLU A 299 -5.38 -4.77 55.02
C GLU A 299 -5.35 -5.36 56.46
N ASN A 300 -4.70 -6.51 56.65
CA ASN A 300 -4.55 -7.13 57.98
C ASN A 300 -3.68 -6.30 58.94
N SER A 301 -2.62 -5.66 58.45
CA SER A 301 -1.73 -4.82 59.27
C SER A 301 -2.41 -3.55 59.78
N LEU A 302 -3.30 -2.99 58.95
CA LEU A 302 -4.09 -1.81 59.26
C LEU A 302 -5.14 -2.12 60.33
N LEU A 303 -5.80 -3.29 60.24
CA LEU A 303 -6.76 -3.79 61.24
C LEU A 303 -6.09 -4.17 62.57
N HIS A 304 -4.98 -4.91 62.53
CA HIS A 304 -4.32 -5.41 63.74
C HIS A 304 -3.76 -4.28 64.61
N ASN A 305 -3.12 -3.28 63.98
CA ASN A 305 -2.48 -2.19 64.72
C ASN A 305 -3.45 -1.08 65.19
N ASN A 306 -4.52 -0.79 64.42
CA ASN A 306 -5.46 0.29 64.78
C ASN A 306 -6.66 -0.18 65.64
N ILE A 307 -7.05 -1.45 65.58
CA ILE A 307 -8.28 -1.93 66.26
C ILE A 307 -7.99 -2.92 67.39
N LEU A 308 -6.96 -3.77 67.29
CA LEU A 308 -6.70 -4.82 68.28
C LEU A 308 -5.62 -4.43 69.31
N ASP A 309 -4.51 -3.84 68.88
CA ASP A 309 -3.38 -3.52 69.77
C ASP A 309 -3.33 -2.07 70.27
N ASN A 310 -4.23 -1.20 69.79
CA ASN A 310 -4.31 0.22 70.14
C ASN A 310 -2.95 0.96 70.02
N ARG A 311 -2.07 0.50 69.11
CA ARG A 311 -0.74 1.06 68.88
C ARG A 311 -0.82 2.06 67.74
N GLN A 312 -0.66 3.34 68.04
CA GLN A 312 -0.57 4.38 67.00
C GLN A 312 0.61 4.09 66.06
N LEU A 313 0.31 3.89 64.79
CA LEU A 313 1.26 3.84 63.68
C LEU A 313 1.93 5.21 63.50
N GLY A 314 2.89 5.55 64.37
CA GLY A 314 3.70 6.77 64.26
C GLY A 314 2.87 8.08 64.22
N PRO A 315 3.47 9.20 63.73
CA PRO A 315 2.75 10.46 63.54
C PRO A 315 1.48 10.26 62.72
N SER A 316 0.36 10.87 63.12
CA SER A 316 -0.96 10.74 62.47
C SER A 316 -0.93 10.94 60.95
N THR A 317 -0.02 11.78 60.45
CA THR A 317 0.22 12.00 59.02
C THR A 317 0.63 10.73 58.25
N ILE A 318 1.46 9.86 58.85
CA ILE A 318 1.93 8.62 58.20
C ILE A 318 0.79 7.61 58.07
N LEU A 319 -0.05 7.50 59.12
CA LEU A 319 -1.22 6.64 59.09
C LEU A 319 -2.25 7.11 58.05
N HIS A 320 -2.55 8.42 57.98
CA HIS A 320 -3.44 8.96 56.95
C HIS A 320 -2.90 8.73 55.54
N ALA A 321 -1.59 8.92 55.32
CA ALA A 321 -0.96 8.64 54.04
C ALA A 321 -1.05 7.15 53.68
N TYR A 322 -0.78 6.25 54.63
CA TYR A 322 -0.89 4.81 54.44
C TYR A 322 -2.32 4.37 54.07
N VAL A 323 -3.33 4.86 54.80
CA VAL A 323 -4.74 4.62 54.50
C VAL A 323 -5.10 5.15 53.10
N ALA A 324 -4.67 6.38 52.76
CA ALA A 324 -4.92 6.97 51.45
C ALA A 324 -4.31 6.14 50.31
N PHE A 325 -3.05 5.71 50.43
CA PHE A 325 -2.41 4.84 49.44
C PHE A 325 -3.06 3.46 49.34
N MET A 326 -3.58 2.91 50.44
CA MET A 326 -4.34 1.66 50.41
C MET A 326 -5.65 1.81 49.63
N PHE A 327 -6.39 2.90 49.81
CA PHE A 327 -7.59 3.19 49.01
C PHE A 327 -7.26 3.39 47.53
N VAL A 328 -6.18 4.09 47.22
CA VAL A 328 -5.69 4.26 45.84
C VAL A 328 -5.34 2.89 45.23
N PHE A 329 -4.60 2.05 45.95
CA PHE A 329 -4.26 0.70 45.48
C PHE A 329 -5.53 -0.14 45.24
N ASN A 330 -6.45 -0.18 46.20
CA ASN A 330 -7.69 -0.96 46.12
C ASN A 330 -8.65 -0.45 45.04
N PHE A 331 -8.54 0.81 44.63
CA PHE A 331 -9.29 1.35 43.49
C PHE A 331 -8.69 0.91 42.15
N PHE A 332 -7.37 1.04 41.98
CA PHE A 332 -6.71 0.75 40.69
C PHE A 332 -6.44 -0.74 40.46
N TYR A 333 -6.26 -1.54 41.51
CA TYR A 333 -5.94 -2.96 41.39
C TYR A 333 -7.03 -3.78 40.66
N PRO A 334 -8.35 -3.61 40.97
CA PRO A 334 -9.43 -4.24 40.22
C PRO A 334 -9.52 -3.83 38.75
N ILE A 335 -9.19 -2.56 38.45
CA ILE A 335 -9.25 -1.97 37.10
C ILE A 335 -7.99 -2.30 36.27
N GLY A 336 -6.89 -2.69 36.92
CA GLY A 336 -5.64 -3.06 36.28
C GLY A 336 -5.36 -4.56 36.33
N PHE A 337 -4.46 -4.95 37.22
CA PHE A 337 -3.86 -6.29 37.26
C PHE A 337 -4.83 -7.41 37.60
N MET A 338 -5.94 -7.15 38.30
CA MET A 338 -6.86 -8.22 38.72
C MET A 338 -7.73 -8.77 37.58
N GLY A 339 -8.06 -7.94 36.59
CA GLY A 339 -8.77 -8.39 35.38
C GLY A 339 -7.81 -8.68 34.21
N GLY A 340 -6.71 -7.93 34.13
CA GLY A 340 -5.76 -8.00 33.01
C GLY A 340 -5.11 -9.38 32.82
N ASN A 341 -4.92 -10.18 33.86
CA ASN A 341 -4.32 -11.51 33.75
C ASN A 341 -5.17 -12.50 32.94
N PHE A 342 -6.50 -12.46 33.10
CA PHE A 342 -7.42 -13.33 32.35
C PHE A 342 -7.54 -12.89 30.89
N LEU A 343 -7.59 -11.58 30.66
CA LEU A 343 -7.67 -11.02 29.31
C LEU A 343 -6.39 -11.25 28.52
N TYR A 344 -5.25 -10.83 29.07
CA TYR A 344 -3.97 -10.84 28.37
C TYR A 344 -3.57 -12.24 27.91
N THR A 345 -3.82 -13.25 28.76
CA THR A 345 -3.53 -14.65 28.42
C THR A 345 -4.36 -15.16 27.24
N ALA A 346 -5.58 -14.67 27.07
CA ALA A 346 -6.42 -14.98 25.91
C ALA A 346 -5.99 -14.21 24.64
N GLU A 347 -5.40 -13.03 24.79
CA GLU A 347 -5.01 -12.17 23.66
C GLU A 347 -3.68 -12.56 23.01
N ILE A 348 -2.69 -12.98 23.80
CA ILE A 348 -1.36 -13.35 23.25
C ILE A 348 -1.28 -14.80 22.76
N ALA A 349 -2.27 -15.63 23.10
CA ALA A 349 -2.30 -17.02 22.67
C ALA A 349 -2.79 -17.15 21.21
N PRO A 350 -2.14 -17.99 20.40
CA PRO A 350 -2.50 -18.19 19.00
C PRO A 350 -3.86 -18.89 18.87
N VAL A 351 -4.55 -18.71 17.75
CA VAL A 351 -5.95 -19.14 17.59
C VAL A 351 -6.16 -20.63 17.89
N ARG A 352 -5.23 -21.51 17.49
CA ARG A 352 -5.35 -22.97 17.70
C ARG A 352 -5.09 -23.44 19.13
N LEU A 353 -4.28 -22.72 19.90
CA LEU A 353 -3.92 -23.09 21.28
C LEU A 353 -4.51 -22.14 22.32
N ARG A 354 -5.35 -21.18 21.92
CA ARG A 354 -5.87 -20.13 22.80
C ARG A 354 -6.57 -20.69 24.03
N ALA A 355 -7.54 -21.58 23.85
CA ALA A 355 -8.24 -22.17 24.99
C ALA A 355 -7.30 -23.00 25.87
N ALA A 356 -6.39 -23.77 25.27
CA ALA A 356 -5.42 -24.57 26.01
C ALA A 356 -4.47 -23.69 26.84
N MET A 357 -3.86 -22.67 26.25
CA MET A 357 -2.95 -21.75 26.95
C MET A 357 -3.66 -20.93 28.02
N SER A 358 -4.84 -20.38 27.73
CA SER A 358 -5.65 -19.67 28.73
C SER A 358 -6.08 -20.59 29.88
N SER A 359 -6.38 -21.87 29.59
CA SER A 359 -6.73 -22.85 30.62
C SER A 359 -5.56 -23.19 31.55
N LEU A 360 -4.37 -23.38 30.99
CA LEU A 360 -3.15 -23.63 31.76
C LEU A 360 -2.78 -22.39 32.60
N ALA A 361 -2.93 -21.19 32.06
CA ALA A 361 -2.66 -19.95 32.77
C ALA A 361 -3.65 -19.73 33.94
N THR A 362 -4.93 -20.03 33.71
CA THR A 362 -5.98 -20.01 34.74
C THR A 362 -5.72 -21.06 35.82
N ALA A 363 -5.29 -22.26 35.44
CA ALA A 363 -4.86 -23.28 36.39
C ALA A 363 -3.69 -22.78 37.26
N ASN A 364 -2.69 -22.13 36.67
CA ASN A 364 -1.58 -21.53 37.40
C ASN A 364 -2.05 -20.43 38.38
N HIS A 365 -3.02 -19.60 38.00
CA HIS A 365 -3.64 -18.64 38.92
C HIS A 365 -4.23 -19.33 40.15
N TRP A 366 -5.02 -20.38 39.94
CA TRP A 366 -5.65 -21.13 41.03
C TRP A 366 -4.65 -21.91 41.88
N LEU A 367 -3.57 -22.41 41.27
CA LEU A 367 -2.46 -23.04 41.98
C LEU A 367 -1.80 -22.05 42.95
N TRP A 368 -1.44 -20.85 42.47
CA TRP A 368 -0.86 -19.83 43.34
C TRP A 368 -1.83 -19.35 44.40
N ASN A 369 -3.13 -19.24 44.08
CA ASN A 369 -4.14 -18.91 45.07
C ASN A 369 -4.22 -19.98 46.18
N LEU A 370 -4.20 -21.26 45.80
CA LEU A 370 -4.16 -22.39 46.73
C LEU A 370 -2.93 -22.34 47.63
N VAL A 371 -1.75 -22.13 47.04
CA VAL A 371 -0.47 -22.02 47.77
C VAL A 371 -0.53 -20.87 48.76
N VAL A 372 -0.98 -19.68 48.32
CA VAL A 372 -1.11 -18.50 49.18
C VAL A 372 -2.04 -18.76 50.36
N VAL A 373 -3.24 -19.29 50.11
CA VAL A 373 -4.22 -19.57 51.17
C VAL A 373 -3.67 -20.53 52.24
N LEU A 374 -2.87 -21.51 51.84
CA LEU A 374 -2.28 -22.49 52.77
C LEU A 374 -1.03 -21.95 53.47
N VAL A 375 -0.18 -21.19 52.78
CA VAL A 375 1.14 -20.76 53.28
C VAL A 375 1.06 -19.47 54.09
N THR A 376 0.20 -18.51 53.72
CA THR A 376 0.16 -17.18 54.34
C THR A 376 0.01 -17.21 55.87
N PRO A 377 -0.92 -17.99 56.47
CA PRO A 377 -1.06 -18.04 57.92
C PRO A 377 0.20 -18.53 58.64
N VAL A 378 0.85 -19.58 58.08
CA VAL A 378 2.07 -20.17 58.64
C VAL A 378 3.28 -19.23 58.46
N ALA A 379 3.40 -18.57 57.31
CA ALA A 379 4.50 -17.67 57.02
C ALA A 379 4.45 -16.40 57.88
N ILE A 380 3.26 -15.86 58.16
CA ILE A 380 3.10 -14.73 59.08
C ILE A 380 3.54 -15.11 60.50
N ASP A 381 3.20 -16.30 60.97
CA ASP A 381 3.56 -16.78 62.32
C ASP A 381 5.06 -17.07 62.47
N THR A 382 5.69 -17.59 61.42
CA THR A 382 7.10 -18.05 61.46
C THR A 382 8.13 -16.98 61.12
N ILE A 383 7.93 -16.19 60.06
CA ILE A 383 8.92 -15.22 59.55
C ILE A 383 8.48 -13.75 59.68
N GLY A 384 7.29 -13.50 60.23
CA GLY A 384 6.83 -12.17 60.63
C GLY A 384 6.96 -11.12 59.52
N CYS A 385 7.58 -9.97 59.83
CA CYS A 385 7.72 -8.84 58.92
C CYS A 385 8.51 -9.15 57.63
N TRP A 386 9.34 -10.20 57.60
CA TRP A 386 10.10 -10.57 56.40
C TRP A 386 9.23 -11.12 55.27
N TYR A 387 8.09 -11.73 55.60
CA TYR A 387 7.09 -12.13 54.60
C TYR A 387 6.63 -10.94 53.74
N TYR A 388 6.56 -9.74 54.34
CA TYR A 388 6.13 -8.50 53.72
C TYR A 388 7.19 -7.98 52.73
N VAL A 389 8.46 -8.02 53.16
CA VAL A 389 9.59 -7.55 52.36
C VAL A 389 9.76 -8.38 51.10
N ILE A 390 9.55 -9.70 51.17
CA ILE A 390 9.66 -10.60 50.01
C ILE A 390 8.69 -10.19 48.90
N TYR A 391 7.39 -10.03 49.22
CA TYR A 391 6.39 -9.65 48.22
C TYR A 391 6.51 -8.20 47.77
N ALA A 392 7.02 -7.30 48.62
CA ALA A 392 7.34 -5.93 48.22
C ALA A 392 8.49 -5.89 47.18
N LEU A 393 9.55 -6.68 47.38
CA LEU A 393 10.66 -6.78 46.42
C LEU A 393 10.20 -7.40 45.11
N ILE A 394 9.42 -8.49 45.14
CA ILE A 394 8.81 -9.07 43.94
C ILE A 394 7.95 -8.02 43.22
N SER A 395 7.12 -7.28 43.95
CA SER A 395 6.26 -6.24 43.39
C SER A 395 7.05 -5.10 42.73
N ALA A 396 8.20 -4.71 43.28
CA ALA A 396 9.08 -3.69 42.70
C ALA A 396 9.67 -4.11 41.34
N THR A 397 9.80 -5.41 41.08
CA THR A 397 10.26 -5.92 39.77
C THR A 397 9.20 -5.89 38.68
N ILE A 398 7.91 -5.85 39.05
CA ILE A 398 6.80 -5.98 38.11
C ILE A 398 6.83 -4.88 37.03
N PRO A 399 6.98 -3.58 37.35
CA PRO A 399 7.00 -2.54 36.32
C PRO A 399 8.13 -2.71 35.31
N VAL A 400 9.31 -3.15 35.78
CA VAL A 400 10.47 -3.42 34.92
C VAL A 400 10.18 -4.61 33.99
N CYS A 401 9.68 -5.71 34.53
CA CYS A 401 9.34 -6.89 33.74
C CYS A 401 8.23 -6.59 32.71
N VAL A 402 7.18 -5.88 33.10
CA VAL A 402 6.07 -5.49 32.21
C VAL A 402 6.57 -4.58 31.10
N TYR A 403 7.38 -3.57 31.43
CA TYR A 403 7.87 -2.61 30.44
C TYR A 403 8.71 -3.24 29.32
N PHE A 404 9.52 -4.26 29.63
CA PHE A 404 10.44 -4.87 28.67
C PHE A 404 9.90 -6.11 27.95
N PHE A 405 9.00 -6.88 28.58
CA PHE A 405 8.63 -8.20 28.06
C PHE A 405 7.16 -8.36 27.67
N TYR A 406 6.26 -7.48 28.11
CA TYR A 406 4.82 -7.60 27.85
C TYR A 406 4.41 -6.65 26.73
N PRO A 407 4.17 -7.15 25.50
CA PRO A 407 3.65 -6.32 24.41
C PRO A 407 2.26 -5.78 24.73
N GLU A 408 1.97 -4.55 24.29
CA GLU A 408 0.65 -3.93 24.39
C GLU A 408 -0.32 -4.60 23.41
N THR A 409 -1.52 -4.90 23.88
CA THR A 409 -2.54 -5.65 23.11
C THR A 409 -3.79 -4.83 22.80
N MET A 410 -3.95 -3.68 23.44
CA MET A 410 -5.08 -2.77 23.22
C MET A 410 -5.10 -2.23 21.78
N HIS A 411 -6.29 -2.13 21.18
CA HIS A 411 -6.51 -1.68 19.79
C HIS A 411 -5.77 -2.51 18.72
N ARG A 412 -5.39 -3.76 19.03
CA ARG A 412 -4.78 -4.70 18.06
C ARG A 412 -5.71 -5.87 17.77
N SER A 413 -5.78 -6.34 16.52
CA SER A 413 -6.42 -7.62 16.24
C SER A 413 -5.61 -8.77 16.87
N LEU A 414 -6.29 -9.89 17.19
CA LEU A 414 -5.62 -11.06 17.78
C LEU A 414 -4.60 -11.66 16.79
N GLU A 415 -4.92 -11.55 15.51
CA GLU A 415 -4.14 -12.07 14.38
C GLU A 415 -2.87 -11.22 14.15
N MET A 416 -2.93 -9.90 14.35
CA MET A 416 -1.73 -9.03 14.34
C MET A 416 -0.80 -9.32 15.52
N LEU A 417 -1.35 -9.54 16.71
CA LEU A 417 -0.55 -9.86 17.90
C LEU A 417 0.19 -11.19 17.73
N ASP A 418 -0.44 -12.16 17.08
CA ASP A 418 0.18 -13.44 16.76
C ASP A 418 1.44 -13.26 15.89
N ARG A 419 1.36 -12.38 14.87
CA ARG A 419 2.50 -12.06 13.99
C ARG A 419 3.67 -11.40 14.71
N VAL A 420 3.44 -10.54 15.71
CA VAL A 420 4.54 -9.89 16.46
C VAL A 420 5.53 -10.91 17.04
N PHE A 421 5.01 -12.00 17.59
CA PHE A 421 5.85 -13.03 18.20
C PHE A 421 6.62 -13.85 17.15
N VAL A 422 6.07 -13.98 15.93
CA VAL A 422 6.69 -14.68 14.79
C VAL A 422 7.76 -13.81 14.12
N ASP A 423 7.43 -12.55 13.84
CA ASP A 423 8.20 -11.67 12.97
C ASP A 423 9.29 -10.90 13.70
N ALA A 424 9.16 -10.68 15.02
CA ALA A 424 10.18 -9.96 15.77
C ALA A 424 11.52 -10.73 15.70
N PRO A 425 12.66 -10.10 15.37
CA PRO A 425 13.93 -10.79 15.18
C PRO A 425 14.53 -11.33 16.50
N SER A 426 14.10 -10.81 17.64
CA SER A 426 14.51 -11.30 18.97
C SER A 426 13.45 -11.00 20.03
N ILE A 427 13.55 -11.65 21.20
CA ILE A 427 12.61 -11.47 22.32
C ILE A 427 12.52 -10.00 22.80
N TRP A 428 13.63 -9.25 22.69
CA TRP A 428 13.72 -7.85 23.11
C TRP A 428 13.06 -6.88 22.12
N LYS A 429 12.79 -7.34 20.89
CA LYS A 429 12.13 -6.54 19.85
C LYS A 429 10.62 -6.74 19.80
N ILE A 430 10.07 -7.71 20.53
CA ILE A 430 8.63 -7.99 20.60
C ILE A 430 7.86 -6.78 21.14
N VAL A 431 8.27 -6.22 22.29
CA VAL A 431 7.57 -5.05 22.88
C VAL A 431 7.72 -3.79 22.01
N PRO A 432 8.91 -3.41 21.53
CA PRO A 432 9.04 -2.29 20.59
C PRO A 432 8.24 -2.47 19.29
N MET A 433 8.17 -3.69 18.76
CA MET A 433 7.40 -4.01 17.56
C MET A 433 5.89 -3.91 17.81
N ALA A 434 5.39 -4.46 18.93
CA ALA A 434 3.99 -4.33 19.32
C ALA A 434 3.57 -2.85 19.50
N ARG A 435 4.46 -2.00 20.03
CA ARG A 435 4.21 -0.55 20.15
C ARG A 435 4.09 0.15 18.80
N GLY A 436 4.76 -0.36 17.76
CA GLY A 436 4.80 0.23 16.42
C GLY A 436 3.75 -0.29 15.44
N LEU A 437 2.91 -1.26 15.83
CA LEU A 437 1.78 -1.71 15.01
C LEU A 437 0.74 -0.56 14.80
N PRO A 438 -0.22 -0.67 13.87
CA PRO A 438 -1.32 0.30 13.66
C PRO A 438 -2.55 0.02 14.55
N LEU A 439 -3.13 1.06 15.15
CA LEU A 439 -4.23 0.96 16.13
C LEU A 439 -5.57 0.88 15.39
N GLY A 440 -6.44 -0.11 15.66
CA GLY A 440 -7.79 -0.16 15.08
C GLY A 440 -8.39 -1.55 14.87
N GLU A 441 -9.65 -1.56 14.40
CA GLU A 441 -10.26 -2.76 13.78
C GLU A 441 -9.71 -2.93 12.37
N VAL A 442 -9.69 -4.17 11.86
CA VAL A 442 -9.42 -4.41 10.44
C VAL A 442 -10.52 -3.68 9.65
N GLY A 443 -10.18 -2.57 9.00
CA GLY A 443 -11.12 -1.69 8.30
C GLY A 443 -11.41 -0.33 8.96
N THR A 444 -10.91 -0.06 10.18
CA THR A 444 -10.95 1.29 10.78
C THR A 444 -9.67 1.58 11.56
N ALA A 445 -8.58 1.88 10.86
CA ALA A 445 -7.36 2.37 11.51
C ALA A 445 -7.45 3.91 11.68
N GLU A 446 -7.73 4.35 12.91
CA GLU A 446 -7.43 5.71 13.34
C GLU A 446 -5.90 5.88 13.37
N SER A 447 -5.43 6.97 12.76
CA SER A 447 -4.06 7.43 12.59
C SER A 447 -3.03 7.00 13.65
N GLY A 448 -1.95 6.34 13.21
CA GLY A 448 -0.76 6.12 14.02
C GLY A 448 0.32 5.28 13.33
N GLY A 449 1.17 5.96 12.55
CA GLY A 449 2.48 5.57 11.99
C GLY A 449 2.94 4.10 11.98
N LYS A 450 3.33 3.67 10.77
CA LYS A 450 4.05 2.42 10.41
C LYS A 450 3.22 1.14 10.29
N MET A 451 2.36 1.04 9.26
CA MET A 451 2.12 -0.24 8.56
C MET A 451 1.44 -0.12 7.18
N ASP A 452 1.70 0.93 6.39
CA ASP A 452 0.96 1.21 5.14
C ASP A 452 1.45 0.47 3.87
N LYS A 453 2.18 -0.64 4.01
CA LYS A 453 2.55 -1.49 2.85
C LYS A 453 1.71 -2.76 2.69
N LEU A 454 0.86 -3.09 3.67
CA LEU A 454 0.10 -4.34 3.73
C LEU A 454 -1.37 -4.19 3.29
N ASP A 455 -2.02 -3.06 3.60
CA ASP A 455 -3.43 -2.84 3.25
C ASP A 455 -3.64 -2.65 1.74
N SER A 456 -2.63 -2.14 1.04
CA SER A 456 -2.61 -2.09 -0.43
C SER A 456 -2.41 -3.46 -1.08
N VAL A 457 -1.99 -4.49 -0.32
CA VAL A 457 -1.85 -5.87 -0.81
C VAL A 457 -3.13 -6.67 -0.55
N ALA A 458 -3.81 -6.44 0.58
CA ALA A 458 -5.07 -7.12 0.90
C ALA A 458 -6.24 -6.67 0.00
N ILE A 459 -6.33 -5.37 -0.34
CA ILE A 459 -7.36 -4.84 -1.27
C ILE A 459 -7.09 -5.31 -2.71
N VAL A 460 -5.82 -5.50 -3.08
CA VAL A 460 -5.43 -5.95 -4.42
C VAL A 460 -5.68 -7.46 -4.60
N ILE A 461 -5.48 -8.27 -3.56
CA ILE A 461 -5.75 -9.71 -3.60
C ILE A 461 -7.25 -10.02 -3.48
N SER A 462 -8.02 -9.28 -2.65
CA SER A 462 -9.48 -9.50 -2.58
C SER A 462 -10.19 -9.12 -3.88
N CYS A 463 -9.74 -8.07 -4.57
CA CYS A 463 -10.26 -7.73 -5.89
C CYS A 463 -9.89 -8.74 -6.97
N SER A 464 -8.78 -9.49 -6.85
CA SER A 464 -8.45 -10.54 -7.83
C SER A 464 -9.16 -11.86 -7.52
N SER A 465 -9.35 -12.22 -6.25
CA SER A 465 -10.03 -13.47 -5.88
C SER A 465 -11.56 -13.38 -6.01
N ASP A 466 -12.19 -12.27 -5.58
CA ASP A 466 -13.65 -12.12 -5.68
C ASP A 466 -14.12 -11.77 -7.10
N ARG A 467 -13.25 -11.19 -7.95
CA ARG A 467 -13.57 -10.97 -9.38
C ARG A 467 -13.20 -12.16 -10.28
N GLY A 468 -12.27 -13.02 -9.86
CA GLY A 468 -11.97 -14.27 -10.56
C GLY A 468 -13.20 -15.18 -10.67
N ASP A 469 -14.01 -15.23 -9.61
CA ASP A 469 -15.23 -16.05 -9.58
C ASP A 469 -16.48 -15.32 -10.14
N ALA A 470 -16.56 -13.99 -10.05
CA ALA A 470 -17.71 -13.23 -10.57
C ALA A 470 -17.62 -12.94 -12.09
N MET A 471 -16.43 -12.69 -12.66
CA MET A 471 -16.27 -12.45 -14.10
C MET A 471 -16.11 -13.72 -14.95
N CYS A 472 -15.86 -14.88 -14.32
CA CYS A 472 -15.90 -16.18 -15.03
C CYS A 472 -17.32 -16.58 -15.51
N SER A 473 -18.36 -15.81 -15.19
CA SER A 473 -19.73 -16.12 -15.61
C SER A 473 -20.28 -15.27 -16.77
N SER A 474 -19.56 -14.23 -17.22
CA SER A 474 -20.04 -13.34 -18.30
C SER A 474 -19.05 -13.05 -19.43
N ALA A 475 -17.76 -13.36 -19.30
CA ALA A 475 -16.86 -13.40 -20.45
C ALA A 475 -17.01 -14.78 -21.13
N GLN A 476 -17.29 -14.84 -22.43
CA GLN A 476 -16.99 -16.04 -23.20
C GLN A 476 -15.49 -16.10 -23.48
N PRO A 477 -14.77 -17.18 -23.14
CA PRO A 477 -13.59 -17.53 -23.89
C PRO A 477 -13.70 -18.98 -24.37
N THR A 478 -14.00 -19.16 -25.66
CA THR A 478 -13.76 -20.44 -26.34
C THR A 478 -12.40 -20.45 -27.07
N GLU A 479 -11.64 -19.36 -27.06
CA GLU A 479 -10.38 -19.21 -27.81
C GLU A 479 -9.20 -18.87 -26.86
N PRO A 480 -8.02 -19.51 -27.05
CA PRO A 480 -6.79 -19.20 -26.30
C PRO A 480 -6.40 -17.72 -26.40
N SER A 481 -6.01 -17.11 -25.27
CA SER A 481 -5.66 -15.68 -25.19
C SER A 481 -4.24 -15.42 -24.69
N GLU A 482 -3.65 -14.32 -25.16
CA GLU A 482 -2.34 -13.80 -24.73
C GLU A 482 -2.37 -13.28 -23.30
N ALA A 483 -1.21 -13.24 -22.65
CA ALA A 483 -1.10 -12.80 -21.26
C ALA A 483 -1.58 -11.34 -21.09
N ALA A 484 -1.19 -10.47 -22.03
CA ALA A 484 -1.54 -9.05 -22.04
C ALA A 484 -3.06 -8.83 -22.11
N THR A 485 -3.77 -9.60 -22.96
CA THR A 485 -5.23 -9.52 -23.10
C THR A 485 -5.89 -9.96 -21.80
N ARG A 486 -5.54 -11.14 -21.27
CA ARG A 486 -6.08 -11.66 -20.02
C ARG A 486 -5.86 -10.69 -18.85
N MET A 487 -4.65 -10.17 -18.70
CA MET A 487 -4.30 -9.20 -17.65
C MET A 487 -4.97 -7.84 -17.85
N THR A 488 -5.40 -7.47 -19.06
CA THR A 488 -6.17 -6.25 -19.30
C THR A 488 -7.65 -6.45 -18.95
N GLU A 489 -8.22 -7.59 -19.33
CA GLU A 489 -9.65 -7.89 -19.19
C GLU A 489 -10.10 -8.04 -17.73
N VAL A 490 -9.22 -8.48 -16.82
CA VAL A 490 -9.53 -8.53 -15.37
C VAL A 490 -9.80 -7.14 -14.76
N HIS A 491 -9.46 -6.07 -15.48
CA HIS A 491 -9.67 -4.68 -15.06
C HIS A 491 -10.84 -4.01 -15.78
N LEU A 492 -11.67 -4.75 -16.51
CA LEU A 492 -12.89 -4.20 -17.10
C LEU A 492 -13.83 -3.67 -16.02
N ASP A 493 -14.49 -2.55 -16.32
CA ASP A 493 -15.56 -2.03 -15.51
C ASP A 493 -16.72 -3.02 -15.47
N THR A 494 -17.39 -3.13 -14.32
CA THR A 494 -18.50 -4.08 -14.12
C THR A 494 -19.71 -3.81 -15.01
N THR A 495 -19.80 -2.61 -15.59
CA THR A 495 -20.85 -2.23 -16.55
C THR A 495 -20.51 -2.58 -18.00
N PHE A 496 -19.32 -3.10 -18.28
CA PHE A 496 -18.89 -3.45 -19.63
C PHE A 496 -19.45 -4.83 -20.04
N ASP A 497 -20.31 -4.85 -21.07
CA ASP A 497 -20.99 -6.07 -21.57
C ASP A 497 -20.81 -6.29 -23.08
N GLU A 498 -20.03 -5.45 -23.76
CA GLU A 498 -19.79 -5.53 -25.20
C GLU A 498 -18.79 -6.64 -25.57
N ARG A 499 -18.96 -7.21 -26.77
CA ARG A 499 -17.96 -8.12 -27.33
C ARG A 499 -16.67 -7.38 -27.66
N ILE A 500 -15.54 -7.92 -27.22
CA ILE A 500 -14.23 -7.34 -27.44
C ILE A 500 -13.72 -7.71 -28.84
N GLU A 501 -13.58 -6.71 -29.71
CA GLU A 501 -12.90 -6.79 -31.00
C GLU A 501 -11.66 -5.88 -30.97
N ARG A 502 -10.48 -6.47 -31.15
CA ARG A 502 -9.19 -5.74 -31.19
C ARG A 502 -9.21 -4.65 -32.25
N GLY A 503 -8.65 -3.49 -31.91
CA GLY A 503 -8.58 -2.30 -32.75
C GLY A 503 -9.92 -1.60 -32.98
N LYS A 504 -11.02 -2.03 -32.35
CA LYS A 504 -12.35 -1.47 -32.56
C LYS A 504 -13.07 -1.11 -31.27
N THR A 505 -13.29 -2.10 -30.39
CA THR A 505 -14.11 -1.93 -29.18
C THR A 505 -13.47 -0.91 -28.24
N GLN A 506 -14.26 -0.03 -27.62
CA GLN A 506 -13.77 0.90 -26.61
C GLN A 506 -13.95 0.29 -25.22
N LEU A 507 -12.86 -0.19 -24.64
CA LEU A 507 -12.84 -0.78 -23.31
C LEU A 507 -13.04 0.30 -22.26
N LYS A 508 -13.80 -0.03 -21.21
CA LYS A 508 -13.88 0.76 -19.98
C LYS A 508 -13.10 0.02 -18.91
N LEU A 509 -11.96 0.58 -18.51
CA LEU A 509 -11.00 -0.06 -17.61
C LEU A 509 -10.95 0.65 -16.25
N ARG A 510 -10.58 -0.10 -15.22
CA ARG A 510 -10.43 0.38 -13.83
C ARG A 510 -8.98 0.20 -13.36
N PRO A 511 -8.08 1.14 -13.69
CA PRO A 511 -6.72 1.14 -13.15
C PRO A 511 -6.74 1.15 -11.62
N GLN A 512 -5.89 0.35 -10.95
CA GLN A 512 -5.80 0.36 -9.49
C GLN A 512 -5.09 1.58 -8.93
N ARG A 513 -4.28 2.26 -9.75
CA ARG A 513 -3.46 3.38 -9.28
C ARG A 513 -3.07 4.35 -10.39
N ILE A 514 -2.62 5.51 -9.94
CA ILE A 514 -2.12 6.59 -10.79
C ILE A 514 -0.73 7.01 -10.30
N ALA A 515 0.17 7.33 -11.22
CA ALA A 515 1.43 8.01 -10.92
C ALA A 515 1.62 9.23 -11.83
N CYS A 516 1.82 10.39 -11.23
CA CYS A 516 2.03 11.65 -11.93
C CYS A 516 3.44 12.19 -11.66
N GLN A 517 4.05 12.84 -12.66
CA GLN A 517 5.32 13.54 -12.49
C GLN A 517 5.10 15.05 -12.43
N ASP A 518 5.98 15.81 -11.78
CA ASP A 518 5.77 17.23 -11.43
C ASP A 518 5.50 18.18 -12.60
N ALA A 519 6.01 17.90 -13.81
CA ALA A 519 5.71 18.72 -14.99
C ALA A 519 4.29 18.53 -15.54
N THR A 520 3.63 17.39 -15.33
CA THR A 520 2.22 17.15 -15.75
C THR A 520 1.25 17.16 -14.59
N ALA A 521 1.69 16.78 -13.38
CA ALA A 521 0.90 16.78 -12.16
C ALA A 521 0.36 18.18 -11.84
N GLN A 522 1.11 19.23 -12.20
CA GLN A 522 0.65 20.61 -12.03
C GLN A 522 -0.74 20.83 -12.63
N MET A 523 -0.91 20.53 -13.92
CA MET A 523 -2.16 20.78 -14.62
C MET A 523 -3.22 19.72 -14.31
N ALA A 524 -2.83 18.46 -14.10
CA ALA A 524 -3.75 17.41 -13.67
C ALA A 524 -4.40 17.75 -12.32
N LEU A 525 -3.62 18.19 -11.32
CA LEU A 525 -4.17 18.57 -10.01
C LEU A 525 -4.98 19.87 -10.07
N ILE A 526 -4.59 20.85 -10.89
CA ILE A 526 -5.42 22.05 -11.09
C ILE A 526 -6.78 21.69 -11.71
N GLN A 527 -6.82 20.77 -12.67
CA GLN A 527 -8.08 20.25 -13.23
C GLN A 527 -8.89 19.47 -12.19
N PHE A 528 -8.25 18.60 -11.41
CA PHE A 528 -8.91 17.85 -10.33
C PHE A 528 -9.53 18.78 -9.28
N MET A 529 -8.82 19.85 -8.90
CA MET A 529 -9.36 20.90 -8.02
C MET A 529 -10.65 21.53 -8.56
N SER A 530 -10.72 21.74 -9.87
CA SER A 530 -11.90 22.30 -10.54
C SER A 530 -13.07 21.31 -10.63
N ALA A 531 -12.83 20.00 -10.47
CA ALA A 531 -13.89 18.99 -10.40
C ALA A 531 -14.67 19.03 -9.07
N GLY A 532 -14.13 19.71 -8.03
CA GLY A 532 -14.82 19.90 -6.75
C GLY A 532 -14.84 18.66 -5.84
N LEU A 533 -14.02 17.65 -6.11
CA LEU A 533 -13.92 16.42 -5.31
C LEU A 533 -12.96 16.57 -4.13
N ASP A 534 -13.30 15.97 -2.99
CA ASP A 534 -12.51 16.06 -1.74
C ASP A 534 -11.33 15.07 -1.66
N THR A 535 -11.31 14.04 -2.50
CA THR A 535 -10.29 12.99 -2.47
C THR A 535 -10.18 12.27 -3.80
N ALA A 536 -8.98 11.82 -4.16
CA ALA A 536 -8.82 10.87 -5.27
C ALA A 536 -9.48 9.53 -4.92
N ALA A 537 -10.13 8.91 -5.90
CA ALA A 537 -10.83 7.63 -5.78
C ALA A 537 -9.89 6.41 -5.75
N VAL A 538 -8.70 6.54 -6.37
CA VAL A 538 -7.68 5.48 -6.38
C VAL A 538 -6.34 6.01 -5.86
N PRO A 539 -5.48 5.14 -5.28
CA PRO A 539 -4.13 5.51 -4.87
C PRO A 539 -3.37 6.28 -5.95
N THR A 540 -3.02 7.52 -5.65
CA THR A 540 -2.37 8.43 -6.58
C THR A 540 -1.08 8.94 -5.96
N THR A 541 0.01 8.96 -6.73
CA THR A 541 1.29 9.51 -6.28
C THR A 541 1.85 10.56 -7.24
N VAL A 542 2.44 11.63 -6.69
CA VAL A 542 3.14 12.66 -7.44
C VAL A 542 4.65 12.55 -7.19
N HIS A 543 5.45 12.65 -8.24
CA HIS A 543 6.91 12.50 -8.22
C HIS A 543 7.60 13.76 -8.75
N CYS A 544 8.52 14.32 -7.97
CA CYS A 544 9.24 15.56 -8.34
C CYS A 544 10.61 15.26 -8.99
N ASP A 545 10.62 15.03 -10.30
CA ASP A 545 11.79 14.56 -11.05
C ASP A 545 12.09 15.32 -12.36
N HIS A 546 11.17 16.12 -12.93
CA HIS A 546 11.39 16.81 -14.20
C HIS A 546 11.93 18.23 -14.04
N LEU A 547 11.67 18.88 -12.91
CA LEU A 547 12.04 20.28 -12.69
C LEU A 547 13.48 20.49 -12.20
N ILE A 548 14.22 19.43 -11.91
CA ILE A 548 15.62 19.54 -11.47
C ILE A 548 16.53 19.68 -12.69
N VAL A 549 17.09 20.89 -12.88
CA VAL A 549 17.99 21.22 -13.99
C VAL A 549 19.44 20.87 -13.63
N SER A 550 20.02 19.94 -14.39
CA SER A 550 21.40 19.49 -14.24
C SER A 550 22.39 20.53 -14.75
N ARG A 551 23.47 20.77 -13.99
CA ARG A 551 24.59 21.64 -14.39
C ARG A 551 25.87 21.35 -13.62
N ASP A 552 25.83 21.46 -12.29
CA ASP A 552 27.01 21.52 -11.43
C ASP A 552 27.15 20.28 -10.52
N GLY A 553 26.23 19.32 -10.64
CA GLY A 553 26.20 18.08 -9.86
C GLY A 553 25.12 18.07 -8.77
N GLU A 554 24.92 16.90 -8.17
CA GLU A 554 23.81 16.57 -7.27
C GLU A 554 23.46 17.67 -6.26
N THR A 555 24.45 18.05 -5.43
CA THR A 555 24.22 18.93 -4.27
C THR A 555 23.77 20.31 -4.70
N GLN A 556 24.44 20.91 -5.69
CA GLN A 556 24.16 22.24 -6.19
C GLN A 556 22.86 22.27 -6.99
N ASP A 557 22.65 21.27 -7.85
CA ASP A 557 21.50 21.20 -8.73
C ASP A 557 20.20 20.98 -7.95
N LEU A 558 20.21 20.10 -6.93
CA LEU A 558 19.05 19.88 -6.06
C LEU A 558 18.73 21.12 -5.20
N ALA A 559 19.75 21.75 -4.61
CA ALA A 559 19.56 22.97 -3.82
C ALA A 559 18.96 24.10 -4.66
N ARG A 560 19.48 24.30 -5.88
CA ARG A 560 18.95 25.29 -6.83
C ARG A 560 17.51 24.99 -7.25
N ALA A 561 17.18 23.72 -7.47
CA ALA A 561 15.81 23.32 -7.82
C ALA A 561 14.82 23.60 -6.67
N LEU A 562 15.19 23.28 -5.42
CA LEU A 562 14.38 23.53 -4.24
C LEU A 562 14.07 25.02 -4.04
N ASP A 563 14.99 25.91 -4.41
CA ASP A 563 14.79 27.36 -4.38
C ASP A 563 13.96 27.85 -5.58
N ASN A 564 14.41 27.58 -6.80
CA ASN A 564 13.79 28.08 -8.05
C ASN A 564 12.36 27.56 -8.30
N HIS A 565 12.01 26.41 -7.72
CA HIS A 565 10.73 25.74 -7.95
C HIS A 565 9.95 25.52 -6.67
N LYS A 566 10.34 26.20 -5.56
CA LYS A 566 9.67 26.11 -4.27
C LYS A 566 8.15 26.27 -4.37
N GLU A 567 7.69 27.27 -5.11
CA GLU A 567 6.26 27.55 -5.30
C GLU A 567 5.50 26.35 -5.88
N VAL A 568 6.07 25.69 -6.90
CA VAL A 568 5.45 24.53 -7.54
C VAL A 568 5.48 23.32 -6.61
N TYR A 569 6.58 23.08 -5.89
CA TYR A 569 6.67 21.99 -4.94
C TYR A 569 5.71 22.16 -3.76
N ASP A 570 5.60 23.38 -3.21
CA ASP A 570 4.64 23.72 -2.15
C ASP A 570 3.18 23.50 -2.61
N PHE A 571 2.87 23.85 -3.87
CA PHE A 571 1.58 23.57 -4.48
C PHE A 571 1.31 22.07 -4.58
N LEU A 572 2.22 21.31 -5.19
CA LEU A 572 2.04 19.86 -5.38
C LEU A 572 1.92 19.14 -4.03
N GLU A 573 2.76 19.48 -3.05
CA GLU A 573 2.69 18.89 -1.71
C GLU A 573 1.36 19.22 -1.03
N SER A 574 0.94 20.49 -1.01
CA SER A 574 -0.33 20.89 -0.38
C SER A 574 -1.56 20.30 -1.09
N ALA A 575 -1.52 20.16 -2.42
CA ALA A 575 -2.57 19.49 -3.19
C ALA A 575 -2.62 17.98 -2.88
N CYS A 576 -1.47 17.30 -2.82
CA CYS A 576 -1.40 15.89 -2.43
C CYS A 576 -1.95 15.68 -1.02
N GLN A 577 -1.56 16.54 -0.08
CA GLN A 577 -2.08 16.51 1.29
C GLN A 577 -3.60 16.74 1.33
N LYS A 578 -4.13 17.70 0.56
CA LYS A 578 -5.57 17.99 0.52
C LYS A 578 -6.38 16.84 -0.05
N TYR A 579 -5.92 16.22 -1.14
CA TYR A 579 -6.71 15.26 -1.93
C TYR A 579 -6.35 13.78 -1.70
N ASN A 580 -5.64 13.47 -0.59
CA ASN A 580 -5.27 12.10 -0.19
C ASN A 580 -4.34 11.39 -1.20
N MET A 581 -3.31 12.09 -1.67
CA MET A 581 -2.33 11.55 -2.62
C MET A 581 -0.95 11.48 -1.95
N GLY A 582 -0.14 10.51 -2.35
CA GLY A 582 1.24 10.39 -1.88
C GLY A 582 2.18 11.34 -2.63
N PHE A 583 3.15 11.92 -1.93
CA PHE A 583 4.08 12.89 -2.51
C PHE A 583 5.54 12.44 -2.38
N TRP A 584 6.22 12.23 -3.50
CA TRP A 584 7.66 11.99 -3.55
C TRP A 584 8.39 13.31 -3.77
N LYS A 585 9.22 13.68 -2.79
CA LYS A 585 9.91 14.97 -2.73
C LYS A 585 10.94 15.12 -3.85
N PRO A 586 11.33 16.37 -4.20
CA PRO A 586 12.41 16.62 -5.15
C PRO A 586 13.69 15.88 -4.75
N GLY A 587 14.28 15.13 -5.69
CA GLY A 587 15.48 14.32 -5.47
C GLY A 587 15.21 12.90 -4.93
N ALA A 588 13.94 12.53 -4.70
CA ALA A 588 13.57 11.16 -4.34
C ALA A 588 13.96 10.13 -5.41
N GLY A 589 13.76 10.48 -6.68
CA GLY A 589 13.95 9.55 -7.79
C GLY A 589 12.98 9.83 -8.93
N ILE A 590 13.30 9.21 -10.06
CA ILE A 590 12.51 9.25 -11.28
C ILE A 590 11.29 8.36 -11.10
N ILE A 591 10.13 8.87 -11.52
CA ILE A 591 8.81 8.25 -11.37
C ILE A 591 8.80 6.75 -11.66
N HIS A 592 9.38 6.33 -12.78
CA HIS A 592 9.33 4.93 -13.24
C HIS A 592 10.20 3.99 -12.39
N GLN A 593 11.33 4.49 -11.89
CA GLN A 593 12.19 3.73 -11.01
C GLN A 593 11.50 3.54 -9.65
N ILE A 594 10.94 4.62 -9.09
CA ILE A 594 10.18 4.56 -7.84
C ILE A 594 8.97 3.63 -7.99
N VAL A 595 8.27 3.69 -9.13
CA VAL A 595 7.15 2.79 -9.44
C VAL A 595 7.61 1.34 -9.49
N LEU A 596 8.69 1.03 -10.19
CA LEU A 596 9.19 -0.35 -10.27
C LEU A 596 9.57 -0.88 -8.88
N GLU A 597 10.25 -0.07 -8.08
CA GLU A 597 10.74 -0.40 -6.72
C GLU A 597 9.61 -0.60 -5.70
N ASN A 598 8.52 0.19 -5.80
CA ASN A 598 7.53 0.30 -4.73
C ASN A 598 6.11 -0.13 -5.12
N TYR A 599 5.72 0.01 -6.38
CA TYR A 599 4.31 0.03 -6.79
C TYR A 599 3.94 -0.99 -7.86
N ALA A 600 4.87 -1.36 -8.74
CA ALA A 600 4.62 -2.33 -9.80
C ALA A 600 4.54 -3.75 -9.22
N PHE A 601 3.66 -4.59 -9.78
CA PHE A 601 3.57 -6.02 -9.51
C PHE A 601 2.82 -6.71 -10.66
N PRO A 602 3.05 -8.01 -10.89
CA PRO A 602 2.38 -8.74 -11.97
C PRO A 602 0.85 -8.74 -11.85
N SER A 603 0.15 -8.64 -12.98
CA SER A 603 -1.32 -8.51 -13.11
C SER A 603 -1.92 -7.16 -12.70
N GLY A 604 -1.17 -6.29 -12.02
CA GLY A 604 -1.67 -4.95 -11.69
C GLY A 604 -1.90 -4.10 -12.95
N MET A 605 -2.77 -3.09 -12.83
CA MET A 605 -2.97 -2.07 -13.85
C MET A 605 -2.76 -0.67 -13.27
N MET A 606 -2.00 0.14 -13.99
CA MET A 606 -1.84 1.55 -13.67
C MET A 606 -1.84 2.43 -14.90
N ILE A 607 -2.19 3.69 -14.65
CA ILE A 607 -1.90 4.77 -15.58
C ILE A 607 -0.87 5.72 -14.99
N GLY A 608 -0.12 6.38 -15.86
CA GLY A 608 0.77 7.45 -15.46
C GLY A 608 0.72 8.60 -16.44
N THR A 609 0.86 9.82 -15.94
CA THR A 609 0.90 11.02 -16.80
C THR A 609 2.27 11.19 -17.46
N ASP A 610 2.82 10.11 -18.00
CA ASP A 610 4.14 10.04 -18.62
C ASP A 610 4.15 8.91 -19.66
N SER A 611 4.86 9.09 -20.77
CA SER A 611 4.89 8.10 -21.86
C SER A 611 5.65 6.83 -21.52
N HIS A 612 6.60 6.87 -20.57
CA HIS A 612 7.47 5.75 -20.21
C HIS A 612 6.93 4.92 -19.03
N THR A 613 5.69 5.17 -18.62
CA THR A 613 4.94 4.31 -17.67
C THR A 613 4.97 2.81 -18.03
N PRO A 614 5.03 2.39 -19.33
CA PRO A 614 5.26 0.99 -19.70
C PRO A 614 6.48 0.31 -19.06
N ASN A 615 7.43 1.06 -18.48
CA ASN A 615 8.53 0.51 -17.68
C ASN A 615 8.08 -0.54 -16.64
N ALA A 616 6.91 -0.34 -16.01
CA ALA A 616 6.37 -1.27 -15.02
C ALA A 616 5.91 -2.62 -15.62
N GLY A 617 5.74 -2.72 -16.95
CA GLY A 617 5.48 -3.97 -17.65
C GLY A 617 6.63 -4.98 -17.58
N GLY A 618 7.84 -4.53 -17.25
CA GLY A 618 8.95 -5.42 -16.90
C GLY A 618 8.74 -6.21 -15.61
N LEU A 619 7.76 -5.80 -14.80
CA LEU A 619 7.29 -6.51 -13.62
C LEU A 619 5.85 -7.02 -13.83
N GLY A 620 5.47 -7.35 -15.07
CA GLY A 620 4.19 -7.98 -15.42
C GLY A 620 2.96 -7.10 -15.21
N MET A 621 3.12 -5.77 -15.11
CA MET A 621 2.03 -4.83 -14.86
C MET A 621 1.53 -4.20 -16.17
N ILE A 622 0.21 -4.11 -16.38
CA ILE A 622 -0.37 -3.32 -17.47
C ILE A 622 -0.26 -1.84 -17.12
N ALA A 623 0.75 -1.17 -17.67
CA ALA A 623 1.11 0.19 -17.28
C ALA A 623 1.06 1.15 -18.48
N ILE A 624 0.08 2.04 -18.52
CA ILE A 624 -0.22 2.84 -19.72
C ILE A 624 0.07 4.32 -19.47
N GLY A 625 0.77 4.94 -20.42
CA GLY A 625 0.97 6.39 -20.44
C GLY A 625 -0.29 7.12 -20.93
N VAL A 626 -0.71 8.15 -20.20
CA VAL A 626 -1.93 8.94 -20.47
C VAL A 626 -1.71 10.45 -20.29
N GLY A 627 -2.68 11.25 -20.71
CA GLY A 627 -2.71 12.69 -20.42
C GLY A 627 -3.16 13.00 -18.98
N GLY A 628 -3.03 14.27 -18.57
CA GLY A 628 -3.49 14.70 -17.24
C GLY A 628 -5.01 14.54 -17.06
N ALA A 629 -5.80 14.88 -18.08
CA ALA A 629 -7.26 14.71 -18.07
C ALA A 629 -7.71 13.25 -17.83
N ASP A 630 -7.11 12.25 -18.51
CA ASP A 630 -7.43 10.84 -18.26
C ASP A 630 -7.07 10.42 -16.82
N ALA A 631 -5.97 10.97 -16.28
CA ALA A 631 -5.63 10.77 -14.88
C ALA A 631 -6.68 11.40 -13.95
N VAL A 632 -7.22 12.58 -14.29
CA VAL A 632 -8.31 13.21 -13.53
C VAL A 632 -9.58 12.37 -13.55
N ASP A 633 -9.94 11.75 -14.68
CA ASP A 633 -11.11 10.86 -14.74
C ASP A 633 -10.97 9.70 -13.75
N VAL A 634 -9.81 9.02 -13.75
CA VAL A 634 -9.57 7.91 -12.83
C VAL A 634 -9.44 8.41 -11.38
N MET A 635 -8.85 9.59 -11.14
CA MET A 635 -8.88 10.23 -9.82
C MET A 635 -10.31 10.54 -9.37
N ALA A 636 -11.21 10.85 -10.30
CA ALA A 636 -12.63 11.10 -10.04
C ALA A 636 -13.47 9.81 -9.92
N GLY A 637 -12.86 8.64 -10.11
CA GLY A 637 -13.58 7.37 -10.06
C GLY A 637 -14.39 7.07 -11.33
N LEU A 638 -14.02 7.65 -12.47
CA LEU A 638 -14.51 7.27 -13.79
C LEU A 638 -13.62 6.20 -14.42
N PRO A 639 -14.15 5.34 -15.31
CA PRO A 639 -13.34 4.37 -16.03
C PRO A 639 -12.39 5.05 -17.03
N LEU A 640 -11.23 4.44 -17.26
CA LEU A 640 -10.36 4.79 -18.38
C LEU A 640 -10.96 4.19 -19.67
N GLU A 641 -11.24 5.03 -20.65
CA GLU A 641 -11.58 4.56 -21.99
C GLU A 641 -10.31 4.22 -22.77
N LEU A 642 -10.24 3.00 -23.31
CA LEU A 642 -9.12 2.54 -24.13
C LEU A 642 -9.63 1.69 -25.29
N GLN A 643 -9.26 2.04 -26.52
CA GLN A 643 -9.53 1.15 -27.65
C GLN A 643 -8.81 -0.18 -27.43
N ALA A 644 -9.55 -1.29 -27.52
CA ALA A 644 -9.06 -2.65 -27.33
C ALA A 644 -7.79 -2.85 -28.18
N PRO A 645 -6.61 -3.02 -27.56
CA PRO A 645 -5.37 -3.03 -28.32
C PRO A 645 -5.22 -4.35 -29.10
N LYS A 646 -4.49 -4.29 -30.21
CA LYS A 646 -3.90 -5.50 -30.81
C LYS A 646 -2.77 -6.04 -29.93
N VAL A 647 -2.34 -7.28 -30.13
CA VAL A 647 -1.20 -7.86 -29.41
C VAL A 647 -0.09 -8.21 -30.40
N LEU A 648 1.05 -7.54 -30.26
CA LEU A 648 2.25 -7.81 -31.03
C LEU A 648 3.20 -8.67 -30.20
N GLY A 649 3.45 -9.89 -30.64
CA GLY A 649 4.35 -10.83 -29.98
C GLY A 649 5.81 -10.59 -30.36
N VAL A 650 6.71 -10.50 -29.38
CA VAL A 650 8.16 -10.58 -29.60
C VAL A 650 8.67 -11.86 -28.95
N ARG A 651 8.95 -12.87 -29.77
CA ARG A 651 9.43 -14.17 -29.33
C ARG A 651 10.94 -14.14 -29.16
N LEU A 652 11.38 -14.21 -27.92
CA LEU A 652 12.79 -14.24 -27.54
C LEU A 652 13.26 -15.70 -27.39
N THR A 653 14.35 -16.05 -28.07
CA THR A 653 15.05 -17.35 -27.94
C THR A 653 16.51 -17.14 -27.54
N GLY A 654 17.21 -18.22 -27.17
CA GLY A 654 18.60 -18.13 -26.74
C GLY A 654 18.78 -17.38 -25.42
N GLN A 655 19.98 -16.85 -25.19
CA GLN A 655 20.34 -16.05 -24.01
C GLN A 655 21.37 -14.99 -24.39
N LEU A 656 21.26 -13.79 -23.81
CA LEU A 656 22.24 -12.72 -23.96
C LEU A 656 23.62 -13.15 -23.43
N SER A 657 24.68 -12.78 -24.12
CA SER A 657 26.04 -13.08 -23.71
C SER A 657 27.02 -11.96 -24.06
N GLY A 658 28.14 -11.88 -23.32
CA GLY A 658 29.19 -10.89 -23.53
C GLY A 658 28.69 -9.45 -23.36
N TRP A 659 28.80 -8.67 -24.44
CA TRP A 659 28.46 -7.25 -24.47
C TRP A 659 26.99 -6.95 -24.66
N ALA A 660 26.20 -7.91 -25.16
CA ALA A 660 24.79 -7.71 -25.42
C ALA A 660 24.01 -7.57 -24.10
N SER A 661 23.03 -6.66 -24.10
CA SER A 661 22.27 -6.23 -22.93
C SER A 661 20.77 -6.18 -23.24
N PRO A 662 19.90 -6.06 -22.22
CA PRO A 662 18.47 -5.85 -22.45
C PRO A 662 18.17 -4.61 -23.31
N LYS A 663 19.02 -3.58 -23.26
CA LYS A 663 18.86 -2.38 -24.11
C LYS A 663 18.96 -2.70 -25.60
N ASP A 664 19.76 -3.69 -25.97
CA ASP A 664 19.97 -4.06 -27.37
C ASP A 664 18.74 -4.76 -27.96
N ILE A 665 17.95 -5.45 -27.12
CA ILE A 665 16.68 -6.07 -27.51
C ILE A 665 15.73 -4.98 -28.02
N ILE A 666 15.48 -3.96 -27.19
CA ILE A 666 14.54 -2.90 -27.57
C ILE A 666 15.10 -2.00 -28.67
N ASN A 667 16.42 -1.79 -28.73
CA ASN A 667 17.04 -1.10 -29.86
C ASN A 667 16.78 -1.85 -31.19
N ALA A 668 16.90 -3.18 -31.21
CA ALA A 668 16.61 -4.01 -32.38
C ALA A 668 15.12 -4.03 -32.74
N VAL A 669 14.24 -4.16 -31.74
CA VAL A 669 12.78 -4.15 -31.93
C VAL A 669 12.32 -2.79 -32.45
N ALA A 670 12.82 -1.68 -31.91
CA ALA A 670 12.52 -0.34 -32.41
C ALA A 670 12.97 -0.17 -33.87
N GLY A 671 14.15 -0.70 -34.24
CA GLY A 671 14.60 -0.70 -35.64
C GLY A 671 13.75 -1.54 -36.59
N THR A 672 13.08 -2.57 -36.07
CA THR A 672 12.17 -3.42 -36.86
C THR A 672 10.79 -2.80 -36.98
N LEU A 673 10.26 -2.25 -35.90
CA LEU A 673 8.91 -1.68 -35.84
C LEU A 673 8.84 -0.24 -36.35
N SER A 674 9.95 0.47 -36.40
CA SER A 674 10.00 1.94 -36.50
C SER A 674 9.25 2.64 -35.34
N VAL A 675 9.20 3.97 -35.37
CA VAL A 675 8.41 4.76 -34.40
C VAL A 675 6.88 4.60 -34.52
N LYS A 676 6.38 3.81 -35.48
CA LYS A 676 4.94 3.65 -35.74
C LYS A 676 4.40 2.24 -35.57
N GLY A 677 5.25 1.21 -35.66
CA GLY A 677 4.82 -0.19 -35.79
C GLY A 677 4.10 -0.75 -34.56
N GLY A 678 4.25 -0.13 -33.38
CA GLY A 678 3.54 -0.52 -32.16
C GLY A 678 2.18 0.17 -31.98
N THR A 679 1.83 1.17 -32.80
CA THR A 679 0.63 2.01 -32.59
C THR A 679 -0.64 1.17 -32.46
N GLY A 680 -1.41 1.42 -31.39
CA GLY A 680 -2.67 0.70 -31.12
C GLY A 680 -2.49 -0.75 -30.64
N SER A 681 -1.27 -1.15 -30.30
CA SER A 681 -0.95 -2.51 -29.85
C SER A 681 -0.29 -2.51 -28.47
N ILE A 682 -0.43 -3.62 -27.74
CA ILE A 682 0.46 -3.98 -26.63
C ILE A 682 1.56 -4.88 -27.20
N ILE A 683 2.82 -4.60 -26.86
CA ILE A 683 3.93 -5.50 -27.19
C ILE A 683 4.11 -6.50 -26.06
N GLU A 684 3.92 -7.78 -26.34
CA GLU A 684 4.13 -8.87 -25.39
C GLU A 684 5.42 -9.62 -25.73
N TYR A 685 6.36 -9.65 -24.79
CA TYR A 685 7.63 -10.37 -24.94
C TYR A 685 7.52 -11.77 -24.33
N PHE A 686 7.72 -12.81 -25.12
CA PHE A 686 7.51 -14.20 -24.69
C PHE A 686 8.62 -15.13 -25.21
N GLY A 687 8.54 -16.42 -24.87
CA GLY A 687 9.51 -17.44 -25.29
C GLY A 687 10.62 -17.72 -24.26
N PRO A 688 11.45 -18.74 -24.50
CA PRO A 688 12.44 -19.19 -23.53
C PRO A 688 13.52 -18.14 -23.22
N GLY A 689 13.86 -17.28 -24.18
CA GLY A 689 14.83 -16.20 -23.96
C GLY A 689 14.34 -15.13 -23.00
N ALA A 690 13.03 -14.88 -22.94
CA ALA A 690 12.43 -13.94 -21.98
C ALA A 690 12.71 -14.36 -20.53
N GLN A 691 12.67 -15.68 -20.25
CA GLN A 691 12.94 -16.24 -18.92
C GLN A 691 14.40 -16.14 -18.49
N THR A 692 15.30 -15.64 -19.34
CA THR A 692 16.73 -15.43 -19.02
C THR A 692 17.03 -14.01 -18.54
N LEU A 693 16.10 -13.07 -18.70
CA LEU A 693 16.30 -11.67 -18.38
C LEU A 693 16.03 -11.39 -16.89
N SER A 694 16.69 -10.38 -16.35
CA SER A 694 16.35 -9.82 -15.03
C SER A 694 15.06 -8.99 -15.10
N ALA A 695 14.40 -8.78 -13.97
CA ALA A 695 13.22 -7.91 -13.90
C ALA A 695 13.50 -6.46 -14.34
N THR A 696 14.68 -5.94 -14.02
CA THR A 696 15.11 -4.60 -14.43
C THR A 696 15.46 -4.54 -15.92
N GLY A 697 16.04 -5.59 -16.48
CA GLY A 697 16.26 -5.73 -17.92
C GLY A 697 14.95 -5.78 -18.72
N MET A 698 13.96 -6.53 -18.22
CA MET A 698 12.61 -6.51 -18.78
C MET A 698 11.98 -5.11 -18.72
N ALA A 699 12.22 -4.37 -17.62
CA ALA A 699 11.74 -2.99 -17.48
C ALA A 699 12.40 -2.04 -18.48
N THR A 700 13.71 -2.16 -18.74
CA THR A 700 14.42 -1.43 -19.81
C THR A 700 13.75 -1.66 -21.16
N VAL A 701 13.44 -2.91 -21.49
CA VAL A 701 12.79 -3.28 -22.76
C VAL A 701 11.39 -2.68 -22.86
N CYS A 702 10.59 -2.79 -21.79
CA CYS A 702 9.23 -2.25 -21.80
C CYS A 702 9.19 -0.72 -21.82
N ASN A 703 10.12 -0.06 -21.12
CA ASN A 703 10.26 1.39 -21.06
C ASN A 703 10.34 1.97 -22.48
N MET A 704 11.30 1.49 -23.26
CA MET A 704 11.56 2.02 -24.60
C MET A 704 10.65 1.42 -25.68
N GLY A 705 9.71 0.54 -25.30
CA GLY A 705 8.57 0.17 -26.13
C GLY A 705 7.68 1.37 -26.48
N ALA A 706 7.65 2.40 -25.63
CA ALA A 706 6.94 3.65 -25.89
C ALA A 706 7.40 4.36 -27.18
N GLU A 707 8.67 4.22 -27.55
CA GLU A 707 9.27 4.81 -28.75
C GLU A 707 8.76 4.18 -30.05
N THR A 708 8.10 3.03 -29.99
CA THR A 708 7.47 2.37 -31.17
C THR A 708 6.02 2.79 -31.39
N GLY A 709 5.48 3.64 -30.51
CA GLY A 709 4.06 4.04 -30.49
C GLY A 709 3.14 3.07 -29.76
N ALA A 710 3.67 2.00 -29.15
CA ALA A 710 2.90 1.02 -28.40
C ALA A 710 2.09 1.63 -27.25
N THR A 711 0.89 1.09 -27.02
CA THR A 711 0.03 1.48 -25.89
C THR A 711 0.71 1.16 -24.55
N THR A 712 1.30 -0.03 -24.47
CA THR A 712 2.23 -0.44 -23.43
C THR A 712 3.06 -1.64 -23.92
N SER A 713 3.96 -2.13 -23.08
CA SER A 713 4.79 -3.31 -23.31
C SER A 713 4.81 -4.15 -22.05
N ILE A 714 4.83 -5.47 -22.17
CA ILE A 714 4.75 -6.37 -21.02
C ILE A 714 5.56 -7.65 -21.22
N PHE A 715 6.14 -8.15 -20.12
CA PHE A 715 6.58 -9.53 -19.99
C PHE A 715 5.56 -10.30 -19.15
N PRO A 716 5.12 -11.50 -19.57
CA PRO A 716 4.41 -12.45 -18.71
C PRO A 716 5.23 -12.77 -17.46
N TYR A 717 4.59 -13.32 -16.43
CA TYR A 717 5.27 -13.58 -15.16
C TYR A 717 6.54 -14.44 -15.34
N ALA A 718 7.62 -14.00 -14.70
CA ALA A 718 8.88 -14.74 -14.62
C ALA A 718 9.36 -14.78 -13.16
N PRO A 719 10.06 -15.86 -12.72
CA PRO A 719 10.57 -15.97 -11.35
C PRO A 719 11.43 -14.77 -10.90
N GLN A 720 12.18 -14.17 -11.82
CA GLN A 720 13.02 -12.98 -11.57
C GLN A 720 12.20 -11.77 -11.09
N MET A 721 10.93 -11.66 -11.48
CA MET A 721 10.03 -10.63 -10.95
C MET A 721 9.77 -10.82 -9.46
N ALA A 722 9.55 -12.07 -9.03
CA ALA A 722 9.37 -12.39 -7.61
C ALA A 722 10.65 -12.18 -6.80
N ASP A 723 11.83 -12.46 -7.39
CA ASP A 723 13.11 -12.20 -6.75
C ASP A 723 13.37 -10.69 -6.58
N TYR A 724 13.04 -9.88 -7.60
CA TYR A 724 13.09 -8.42 -7.51
C TYR A 724 12.11 -7.87 -6.46
N LEU A 725 10.87 -8.39 -6.40
CA LEU A 725 9.91 -8.04 -5.35
C LEU A 725 10.47 -8.35 -3.95
N ARG A 726 11.06 -9.53 -3.74
CA ARG A 726 11.70 -9.91 -2.46
C ARG A 726 12.88 -9.00 -2.10
N ALA A 727 13.74 -8.68 -3.07
CA ALA A 727 14.88 -7.78 -2.88
C ALA A 727 14.44 -6.36 -2.45
N ASN A 728 13.24 -5.93 -2.86
CA ASN A 728 12.62 -4.67 -2.49
C ASN A 728 11.67 -4.76 -1.28
N HIS A 729 11.85 -5.77 -0.42
CA HIS A 729 11.06 -5.98 0.80
C HIS A 729 9.55 -6.19 0.56
N ARG A 730 9.17 -6.71 -0.62
CA ARG A 730 7.78 -7.03 -1.00
C ARG A 730 7.55 -8.55 -1.10
N ARG A 731 7.97 -9.29 -0.06
CA ARG A 731 7.88 -10.77 -0.03
C ARG A 731 6.43 -11.27 -0.13
N GLU A 732 5.51 -10.64 0.57
CA GLU A 732 4.09 -11.04 0.54
C GLU A 732 3.50 -10.92 -0.87
N MET A 733 3.80 -9.82 -1.57
CA MET A 733 3.43 -9.66 -2.98
C MET A 733 4.10 -10.71 -3.87
N ALA A 734 5.40 -10.99 -3.66
CA ALA A 734 6.12 -12.02 -4.41
C ALA A 734 5.50 -13.41 -4.24
N ASP A 735 5.01 -13.73 -3.04
CA ASP A 735 4.41 -15.02 -2.74
C ASP A 735 2.96 -15.11 -3.26
N ALA A 736 2.18 -14.01 -3.18
CA ALA A 736 0.85 -13.90 -3.77
C ALA A 736 0.89 -14.05 -5.30
N VAL A 737 1.76 -13.30 -5.97
CA VAL A 737 1.95 -13.38 -7.43
C VAL A 737 2.39 -14.79 -7.85
N LYS A 738 3.27 -15.43 -7.08
CA LYS A 738 3.70 -16.80 -7.37
C LYS A 738 2.54 -17.80 -7.29
N SER A 739 1.54 -17.56 -6.44
CA SER A 739 0.38 -18.45 -6.31
C SER A 739 -0.54 -18.43 -7.54
N ILE A 740 -0.61 -17.30 -8.25
CA ILE A 740 -1.39 -17.12 -9.48
C ILE A 740 -0.55 -17.20 -10.76
N ALA A 741 0.74 -17.58 -10.66
CA ALA A 741 1.68 -17.59 -11.78
C ALA A 741 1.16 -18.26 -13.08
N PRO A 742 0.39 -19.38 -13.04
CA PRO A 742 -0.18 -19.98 -14.25
C PRO A 742 -1.19 -19.08 -14.98
N GLU A 743 -1.90 -18.21 -14.26
CA GLU A 743 -2.87 -17.26 -14.83
C GLU A 743 -2.19 -16.04 -15.47
N LEU A 744 -0.90 -15.86 -15.20
CA LEU A 744 -0.08 -14.75 -15.68
C LEU A 744 0.76 -15.13 -16.90
N GLN A 745 0.41 -16.23 -17.57
CA GLN A 745 1.00 -16.70 -18.82
C GLN A 745 -0.03 -16.59 -19.96
N ALA A 746 0.45 -16.58 -21.19
CA ALA A 746 -0.40 -16.75 -22.35
C ALA A 746 -0.92 -18.19 -22.40
N ASP A 747 -2.13 -18.37 -22.93
CA ASP A 747 -2.72 -19.70 -23.13
C ASP A 747 -1.97 -20.47 -24.21
N GLN A 748 -2.02 -21.79 -24.11
CA GLN A 748 -1.47 -22.64 -25.16
C GLN A 748 -2.26 -22.43 -26.46
N GLY A 749 -1.57 -21.98 -27.50
CA GLY A 749 -2.18 -21.68 -28.81
C GLY A 749 -2.70 -20.26 -28.96
N ALA A 750 -2.36 -19.33 -28.05
CA ALA A 750 -2.66 -17.91 -28.22
C ALA A 750 -2.09 -17.37 -29.56
N GLU A 751 -2.92 -16.64 -30.30
CA GLU A 751 -2.59 -16.10 -31.62
C GLU A 751 -2.31 -14.59 -31.55
N TYR A 752 -1.05 -14.21 -31.75
CA TYR A 752 -0.64 -12.80 -31.84
C TYR A 752 -0.98 -12.20 -33.22
N ASP A 753 -1.37 -10.92 -33.25
CA ASP A 753 -1.66 -10.19 -34.50
C ASP A 753 -0.43 -10.08 -35.42
N ASN A 754 0.76 -10.05 -34.83
CA ASN A 754 2.04 -10.11 -35.52
C ASN A 754 3.11 -10.69 -34.58
N VAL A 755 4.12 -11.37 -35.13
CA VAL A 755 5.22 -11.96 -34.35
C VAL A 755 6.57 -11.54 -34.91
N ILE A 756 7.43 -10.99 -34.06
CA ILE A 756 8.86 -10.78 -34.32
C ILE A 756 9.64 -11.86 -33.57
N GLU A 757 10.54 -12.56 -34.25
CA GLU A 757 11.47 -13.50 -33.60
C GLU A 757 12.84 -12.85 -33.42
N LEU A 758 13.42 -12.98 -32.22
CA LEU A 758 14.75 -12.47 -31.91
C LEU A 758 15.55 -13.51 -31.12
N ASP A 759 16.66 -13.96 -31.69
CA ASP A 759 17.60 -14.85 -31.01
C ASP A 759 18.66 -14.05 -30.24
N LEU A 760 18.52 -14.05 -28.91
CA LEU A 760 19.38 -13.34 -27.98
C LEU A 760 20.84 -13.82 -28.04
N SER A 761 21.09 -15.05 -28.48
CA SER A 761 22.46 -15.58 -28.58
C SER A 761 23.24 -15.05 -29.79
N THR A 762 22.54 -14.47 -30.77
CA THR A 762 23.14 -13.84 -31.95
C THR A 762 23.00 -12.32 -31.94
N LEU A 763 22.28 -11.77 -30.96
CA LEU A 763 22.08 -10.34 -30.81
C LEU A 763 23.40 -9.66 -30.42
N GLU A 764 23.92 -8.85 -31.33
CA GLU A 764 25.07 -7.99 -31.08
C GLU A 764 24.66 -6.65 -30.45
N PRO A 765 25.56 -5.97 -29.71
CA PRO A 765 25.30 -4.64 -29.16
C PRO A 765 24.92 -3.63 -30.26
N ARG A 766 24.04 -2.67 -29.93
CA ARG A 766 23.43 -1.74 -30.89
C ARG A 766 23.43 -0.30 -30.41
N ILE A 767 23.56 0.61 -31.38
CA ILE A 767 23.46 2.06 -31.15
C ILE A 767 22.38 2.63 -32.08
N ASN A 768 21.45 3.38 -31.50
CA ASN A 768 20.35 3.99 -32.24
C ASN A 768 20.53 5.51 -32.38
N GLY A 769 20.24 6.10 -33.55
CA GLY A 769 20.24 7.55 -33.76
C GLY A 769 20.90 8.03 -35.05
N PRO A 770 21.07 9.36 -35.24
CA PRO A 770 21.15 10.37 -34.18
C PRO A 770 19.88 11.17 -33.85
N PHE A 771 18.82 11.08 -34.67
CA PHE A 771 17.63 11.96 -34.53
C PHE A 771 16.32 11.21 -34.31
N THR A 772 16.37 9.88 -34.32
CA THR A 772 15.21 9.01 -34.13
C THR A 772 15.63 7.73 -33.39
N PRO A 773 14.79 7.21 -32.48
CA PRO A 773 15.13 6.06 -31.66
C PRO A 773 15.09 4.74 -32.43
N ASP A 774 14.59 4.71 -33.66
CA ASP A 774 14.45 3.52 -34.50
C ASP A 774 15.59 3.33 -35.53
N PHE A 775 16.49 4.30 -35.72
CA PHE A 775 17.64 4.10 -36.60
C PHE A 775 18.68 3.22 -35.91
N SER A 776 18.47 1.90 -35.92
CA SER A 776 19.24 0.94 -35.13
C SER A 776 20.36 0.28 -35.92
N THR A 777 21.59 0.56 -35.51
CA THR A 777 22.79 0.06 -36.17
C THR A 777 23.60 -0.79 -35.19
N PRO A 778 23.96 -2.03 -35.57
CA PRO A 778 24.95 -2.82 -34.84
C PRO A 778 26.28 -2.13 -34.63
N VAL A 779 26.89 -2.34 -33.46
CA VAL A 779 28.20 -1.76 -33.12
C VAL A 779 29.28 -2.14 -34.16
N SER A 780 29.28 -3.39 -34.63
CA SER A 780 30.22 -3.91 -35.65
C SER A 780 30.20 -3.14 -36.99
N ARG A 781 29.09 -2.46 -37.31
CA ARG A 781 28.92 -1.66 -38.53
C ARG A 781 28.77 -0.16 -38.25
N PHE A 782 28.86 0.25 -37.00
CA PHE A 782 28.54 1.60 -36.59
C PHE A 782 29.59 2.61 -37.06
N GLY A 783 30.87 2.23 -37.07
CA GLY A 783 31.95 3.08 -37.60
C GLY A 783 31.78 3.41 -39.09
N GLU A 784 31.40 2.42 -39.90
CA GLU A 784 31.09 2.59 -41.33
C GLU A 784 29.88 3.52 -41.50
N ALA A 785 28.79 3.27 -40.77
CA ALA A 785 27.60 4.11 -40.82
C ALA A 785 27.88 5.56 -40.40
N ALA A 786 28.71 5.78 -39.38
CA ALA A 786 29.09 7.11 -38.95
C ALA A 786 29.89 7.88 -40.02
N ALA A 787 30.79 7.19 -40.73
CA ALA A 787 31.56 7.77 -41.83
C ALA A 787 30.66 8.08 -43.05
N GLU A 788 29.80 7.14 -43.45
CA GLU A 788 28.88 7.28 -44.60
C GLU A 788 27.92 8.45 -44.40
N ASN A 789 27.36 8.59 -43.20
CA ASN A 789 26.41 9.65 -42.86
C ASN A 789 27.09 10.97 -42.44
N GLN A 790 28.42 11.02 -42.43
CA GLN A 790 29.22 12.22 -42.10
C GLN A 790 28.84 12.82 -40.73
N TRP A 791 28.58 11.98 -39.73
CA TRP A 791 28.29 12.45 -38.38
C TRP A 791 29.57 12.95 -37.70
N PRO A 792 29.50 13.95 -36.78
CA PRO A 792 30.67 14.38 -36.02
C PRO A 792 31.29 13.21 -35.27
N GLY A 793 32.52 12.84 -35.64
CA GLY A 793 33.21 11.66 -35.11
C GLY A 793 33.64 11.80 -33.65
N GLU A 794 33.83 13.03 -33.16
CA GLU A 794 34.15 13.26 -31.75
C GLU A 794 32.89 13.29 -30.88
N LEU A 795 32.88 12.43 -29.86
CA LEU A 795 31.92 12.47 -28.78
C LEU A 795 32.28 13.61 -27.81
N THR A 796 31.28 14.35 -27.38
CA THR A 796 31.45 15.53 -26.52
C THR A 796 30.91 15.36 -25.11
N ALA A 797 30.05 14.35 -24.89
CA ALA A 797 29.57 13.96 -23.57
C ALA A 797 29.10 12.49 -23.59
N ALA A 798 29.28 11.81 -22.46
CA ALA A 798 28.69 10.52 -22.15
C ALA A 798 27.71 10.66 -20.98
N LEU A 799 26.51 10.09 -21.12
CA LEU A 799 25.49 10.14 -20.08
C LEU A 799 24.90 8.77 -19.81
N ILE A 800 25.05 8.25 -18.60
CA ILE A 800 24.40 6.99 -18.18
C ILE A 800 23.36 7.22 -17.09
N GLY A 801 22.39 6.32 -17.01
CA GLY A 801 21.31 6.34 -16.02
C GLY A 801 19.94 6.71 -16.60
N SER A 802 19.24 7.60 -15.91
CA SER A 802 17.81 7.91 -16.13
C SER A 802 16.89 6.70 -15.89
N CYS A 803 15.59 6.79 -16.20
CA CYS A 803 14.64 5.71 -15.92
C CYS A 803 14.90 4.41 -16.70
N THR A 804 15.55 4.47 -17.87
CA THR A 804 15.70 3.32 -18.77
C THR A 804 16.81 2.38 -18.34
N ASN A 805 17.96 2.89 -17.88
CA ASN A 805 19.17 2.12 -17.59
C ASN A 805 19.91 2.65 -16.35
N SER A 806 19.25 2.68 -15.19
CA SER A 806 19.85 3.08 -13.91
C SER A 806 19.70 2.05 -12.79
N SER A 807 19.37 0.80 -13.13
CA SER A 807 19.23 -0.26 -12.15
C SER A 807 20.56 -0.67 -11.51
N PHE A 808 20.48 -1.55 -10.50
CA PHE A 808 21.67 -2.13 -9.87
C PHE A 808 22.56 -2.85 -10.90
N GLU A 809 21.94 -3.64 -11.78
CA GLU A 809 22.60 -4.38 -12.85
C GLU A 809 23.25 -3.45 -13.88
N ASP A 810 22.51 -2.46 -14.37
CA ASP A 810 22.99 -1.48 -15.36
C ASP A 810 24.26 -0.78 -14.87
N MET A 811 24.18 -0.25 -13.65
CA MET A 811 25.26 0.53 -13.05
C MET A 811 26.45 -0.36 -12.67
N GLY A 812 26.21 -1.59 -12.24
CA GLY A 812 27.28 -2.55 -11.97
C GLY A 812 28.03 -3.00 -13.23
N ARG A 813 27.31 -3.23 -14.34
CA ARG A 813 27.94 -3.55 -15.64
C ARG A 813 28.79 -2.39 -16.14
N ALA A 814 28.26 -1.16 -16.06
CA ALA A 814 29.00 0.06 -16.38
C ALA A 814 30.23 0.25 -15.47
N ALA A 815 30.09 0.00 -14.16
CA ALA A 815 31.19 0.12 -13.21
C ALA A 815 32.28 -0.95 -13.43
N SER A 816 31.93 -2.13 -13.93
CA SER A 816 32.91 -3.16 -14.30
C SER A 816 33.88 -2.65 -15.37
N LEU A 817 33.39 -1.99 -16.42
CA LEU A 817 34.25 -1.39 -17.45
C LEU A 817 35.02 -0.18 -16.95
N ALA A 818 34.37 0.67 -16.16
CA ALA A 818 35.02 1.79 -15.49
C ALA A 818 36.21 1.33 -14.63
N GLN A 819 36.06 0.22 -13.90
CA GLN A 819 37.12 -0.36 -13.09
C GLN A 819 38.26 -0.91 -13.95
N GLN A 820 37.97 -1.62 -15.04
CA GLN A 820 39.00 -2.10 -15.98
C GLN A 820 39.83 -0.94 -16.54
N ALA A 821 39.19 0.17 -16.90
CA ALA A 821 39.87 1.37 -17.37
C ALA A 821 40.75 2.02 -16.28
N LEU A 822 40.24 2.14 -15.05
CA LEU A 822 41.02 2.63 -13.90
C LEU A 822 42.26 1.77 -13.64
N ASP A 823 42.11 0.45 -13.68
CA ASP A 823 43.21 -0.49 -13.44
C ASP A 823 44.29 -0.39 -14.54
N ALA A 824 43.90 -0.02 -15.76
CA ALA A 824 44.81 0.27 -16.87
C ALA A 824 45.37 1.71 -16.86
N GLY A 825 45.00 2.53 -15.86
CA GLY A 825 45.42 3.93 -15.74
C GLY A 825 44.78 4.88 -16.76
N LEU A 826 43.65 4.49 -17.36
CA LEU A 826 42.90 5.32 -18.31
C LEU A 826 41.98 6.31 -17.60
N GLU A 827 41.84 7.50 -18.18
CA GLU A 827 40.92 8.54 -17.74
C GLU A 827 39.87 8.83 -18.83
N PRO A 828 38.62 9.20 -18.49
CA PRO A 828 37.63 9.59 -19.47
C PRO A 828 38.11 10.78 -20.30
N LYS A 829 37.95 10.71 -21.62
CA LYS A 829 38.40 11.77 -22.56
C LYS A 829 37.34 12.84 -22.81
N MET A 830 36.18 12.72 -22.18
CA MET A 830 35.06 13.65 -22.26
C MET A 830 34.26 13.64 -20.95
N PRO A 831 33.40 14.66 -20.70
CA PRO A 831 32.51 14.68 -19.55
C PRO A 831 31.64 13.42 -19.48
N LEU A 832 31.65 12.77 -18.31
CA LEU A 832 30.82 11.62 -17.97
C LEU A 832 29.82 12.02 -16.89
N LEU A 833 28.53 11.94 -17.20
CA LEU A 833 27.43 12.28 -16.30
C LEU A 833 26.69 10.99 -15.90
N VAL A 834 26.45 10.80 -14.60
CA VAL A 834 25.84 9.58 -14.05
C VAL A 834 24.61 9.95 -13.23
N SER A 835 23.44 9.41 -13.59
CA SER A 835 22.18 9.67 -12.88
C SER A 835 21.58 8.38 -12.32
N PRO A 836 21.65 8.16 -10.99
CA PRO A 836 20.91 7.08 -10.33
C PRO A 836 19.39 7.31 -10.41
N GLY A 837 18.61 6.24 -10.54
CA GLY A 837 17.17 6.35 -10.74
C GLY A 837 16.37 6.74 -9.49
N SER A 838 16.86 6.43 -8.30
CA SER A 838 16.21 6.76 -7.02
C SER A 838 17.20 6.88 -5.88
N VAL A 839 16.80 7.49 -4.76
CA VAL A 839 17.63 7.53 -3.55
C VAL A 839 17.88 6.11 -2.99
N GLN A 840 16.91 5.20 -3.07
CA GLN A 840 17.08 3.80 -2.67
C GLN A 840 18.16 3.13 -3.52
N THR A 841 18.08 3.27 -4.85
CA THR A 841 19.08 2.74 -5.77
C THR A 841 20.44 3.40 -5.54
N ARG A 842 20.50 4.72 -5.38
CA ARG A 842 21.75 5.47 -5.11
C ARG A 842 22.48 4.94 -3.87
N GLU A 843 21.79 4.84 -2.74
CA GLU A 843 22.39 4.36 -1.49
C GLU A 843 22.80 2.88 -1.59
N THR A 844 22.01 2.06 -2.29
CA THR A 844 22.32 0.64 -2.50
C THR A 844 23.57 0.47 -3.37
N LEU A 845 23.70 1.24 -4.46
CA LEU A 845 24.88 1.25 -5.32
C LEU A 845 26.13 1.75 -4.58
N LYS A 846 25.95 2.71 -3.65
CA LYS A 846 27.02 3.21 -2.80
C LYS A 846 27.49 2.16 -1.79
N ASP A 847 26.59 1.46 -1.11
CA ASP A 847 26.93 0.35 -0.18
C ASP A 847 27.65 -0.79 -0.90
N ALA A 848 27.25 -1.07 -2.15
CA ALA A 848 27.87 -2.09 -2.98
C ALA A 848 29.23 -1.67 -3.59
N GLY A 849 29.69 -0.44 -3.37
CA GLY A 849 30.95 0.07 -3.92
C GLY A 849 30.92 0.38 -5.42
N ILE A 850 29.73 0.45 -6.04
CA ILE A 850 29.54 0.75 -7.46
C ILE A 850 29.71 2.25 -7.74
N LEU A 851 28.99 3.12 -7.01
CA LEU A 851 29.12 4.58 -7.22
C LEU A 851 30.53 5.13 -7.00
N PRO A 852 31.29 4.67 -5.98
CA PRO A 852 32.68 5.09 -5.79
C PRO A 852 33.61 4.82 -6.99
N VAL A 853 33.28 3.87 -7.87
CA VAL A 853 34.05 3.65 -9.11
C VAL A 853 33.92 4.86 -10.05
N PHE A 854 32.70 5.35 -10.25
CA PHE A 854 32.44 6.52 -11.09
C PHE A 854 33.00 7.80 -10.48
N GLU A 855 32.92 7.95 -9.15
CA GLU A 855 33.51 9.09 -8.44
C GLU A 855 35.03 9.16 -8.64
N ARG A 856 35.73 8.01 -8.60
CA ARG A 856 37.18 7.94 -8.87
C ARG A 856 37.55 8.28 -10.33
N LEU A 857 36.63 8.05 -11.27
CA LEU A 857 36.79 8.48 -12.66
C LEU A 857 36.57 9.99 -12.87
N GLY A 858 36.16 10.73 -11.84
CA GLY A 858 35.79 12.14 -11.97
C GLY A 858 34.44 12.35 -12.66
N ALA A 859 33.56 11.35 -12.66
CA ALA A 859 32.22 11.49 -13.21
C ALA A 859 31.39 12.52 -12.42
N THR A 860 30.56 13.28 -13.12
CA THR A 860 29.61 14.19 -12.49
C THR A 860 28.37 13.42 -12.06
N MET A 861 28.23 13.21 -10.75
CA MET A 861 27.03 12.59 -10.17
C MET A 861 25.86 13.57 -10.19
N LEU A 862 24.80 13.22 -10.93
CA LEU A 862 23.59 14.02 -11.05
C LEU A 862 22.58 13.71 -9.92
N PRO A 863 21.61 14.60 -9.65
CA PRO A 863 20.46 14.28 -8.80
C PRO A 863 19.68 13.05 -9.29
N ASN A 864 18.90 12.42 -8.40
CA ASN A 864 17.95 11.35 -8.77
C ASN A 864 16.72 11.96 -9.47
N ALA A 865 16.89 12.37 -10.73
CA ALA A 865 15.93 13.15 -11.50
C ALA A 865 16.11 12.87 -13.00
N CYS A 866 15.14 13.25 -13.83
CA CYS A 866 15.22 13.05 -15.27
C CYS A 866 16.41 13.82 -15.90
N GLY A 867 16.64 15.05 -15.44
CA GLY A 867 17.78 15.87 -15.86
C GLY A 867 17.92 16.00 -17.38
N PRO A 868 19.09 15.67 -17.96
CA PRO A 868 19.31 15.79 -19.40
C PRO A 868 18.35 14.96 -20.27
N CYS A 869 17.78 13.85 -19.76
CA CYS A 869 16.86 13.00 -20.52
C CYS A 869 15.60 13.76 -20.98
N CYS A 870 15.10 14.69 -20.16
CA CYS A 870 13.94 15.52 -20.49
C CYS A 870 14.28 16.91 -21.05
N GLY A 871 15.56 17.17 -21.30
CA GLY A 871 16.05 18.49 -21.73
C GLY A 871 16.31 19.46 -20.58
N SER A 872 16.28 18.98 -19.33
CA SER A 872 16.60 19.78 -18.14
C SER A 872 18.11 19.75 -17.88
N TRP A 873 18.89 20.20 -18.87
CA TRP A 873 20.35 20.32 -18.79
C TRP A 873 20.81 21.71 -19.24
N ASP A 874 21.40 22.46 -18.31
CA ASP A 874 22.09 23.71 -18.62
C ASP A 874 23.51 23.42 -19.11
N ARG A 875 23.60 22.98 -20.37
CA ARG A 875 24.86 22.66 -21.01
C ARG A 875 25.59 23.93 -21.45
N VAL A 876 26.77 24.18 -20.87
CA VAL A 876 27.55 25.42 -21.04
C VAL A 876 28.93 25.24 -21.69
N ASP A 877 29.37 24.01 -21.95
CA ASP A 877 30.68 23.70 -22.54
C ASP A 877 30.79 24.08 -24.02
N MET A 878 29.68 24.34 -24.71
CA MET A 878 29.70 24.77 -26.11
C MET A 878 28.54 25.71 -26.52
N PRO A 879 28.74 26.58 -27.53
CA PRO A 879 27.67 27.43 -28.05
C PRO A 879 26.56 26.62 -28.72
N LYS A 880 25.30 27.08 -28.56
CA LYS A 880 24.16 26.51 -29.31
C LYS A 880 24.39 26.67 -30.82
N GLY A 881 23.97 25.68 -31.60
CA GLY A 881 24.18 25.59 -33.05
C GLY A 881 25.47 24.90 -33.47
N THR A 882 26.38 24.59 -32.54
CA THR A 882 27.61 23.84 -32.84
C THR A 882 27.27 22.37 -33.13
N PRO A 883 27.63 21.82 -34.30
CA PRO A 883 27.47 20.39 -34.57
C PRO A 883 28.36 19.54 -33.66
N ASN A 884 27.79 18.53 -33.01
CA ASN A 884 28.50 17.64 -32.11
C ASN A 884 27.77 16.32 -31.93
N SER A 885 28.45 15.31 -31.38
CA SER A 885 27.85 14.02 -31.02
C SER A 885 27.85 13.80 -29.50
N ILE A 886 26.77 13.21 -29.00
CA ILE A 886 26.59 12.76 -27.61
C ILE A 886 26.15 11.30 -27.64
N ILE A 887 26.65 10.49 -26.71
CA ILE A 887 26.16 9.13 -26.52
C ILE A 887 25.55 8.97 -25.12
N THR A 888 24.40 8.30 -25.05
CA THR A 888 23.65 8.17 -23.80
C THR A 888 22.92 6.83 -23.65
N SER A 889 22.69 6.42 -22.41
CA SER A 889 21.87 5.23 -22.09
C SER A 889 20.37 5.51 -21.97
N TYR A 890 19.89 6.68 -22.42
CA TYR A 890 18.47 7.05 -22.36
C TYR A 890 17.65 6.41 -23.49
N ASN A 891 16.47 6.96 -23.78
CA ASN A 891 15.48 6.39 -24.71
C ASN A 891 15.08 7.33 -25.87
N ARG A 892 15.40 8.64 -25.80
CA ARG A 892 15.03 9.61 -26.84
C ARG A 892 16.20 10.47 -27.29
N ASN A 893 16.28 10.66 -28.61
CA ASN A 893 17.33 11.38 -29.30
C ASN A 893 16.79 12.37 -30.35
N PHE A 894 15.57 12.88 -30.20
CA PHE A 894 15.06 13.91 -31.10
C PHE A 894 15.97 15.16 -31.09
N SER A 895 15.98 15.92 -32.19
CA SER A 895 16.81 17.13 -32.33
C SER A 895 16.57 18.10 -31.16
N GLY A 896 17.65 18.56 -30.52
CA GLY A 896 17.61 19.46 -29.36
C GLY A 896 17.07 18.86 -28.05
N ARG A 897 16.81 17.54 -27.98
CA ARG A 897 16.16 16.93 -26.82
C ARG A 897 16.95 17.05 -25.51
N LEU A 898 18.26 16.81 -25.54
CA LEU A 898 19.07 16.73 -24.31
C LEU A 898 19.52 18.11 -23.81
N ASP A 899 20.01 18.93 -24.72
CA ASP A 899 20.70 20.19 -24.41
C ASP A 899 20.10 21.40 -25.13
N SER A 900 18.95 21.28 -25.79
CA SER A 900 18.34 22.34 -26.60
C SER A 900 19.22 22.86 -27.75
N ASN A 901 20.23 22.09 -28.21
CA ASN A 901 21.00 22.38 -29.41
C ASN A 901 20.51 21.53 -30.60
N PRO A 902 19.85 22.12 -31.62
CA PRO A 902 19.33 21.35 -32.76
C PRO A 902 20.41 20.63 -33.59
N ALA A 903 21.66 21.12 -33.55
CA ALA A 903 22.80 20.57 -34.29
C ALA A 903 23.46 19.37 -33.59
N THR A 904 22.97 18.98 -32.41
CA THR A 904 23.52 17.85 -31.66
C THR A 904 22.97 16.52 -32.16
N ASN A 905 23.87 15.62 -32.52
CA ASN A 905 23.59 14.23 -32.81
C ASN A 905 23.56 13.43 -31.50
N VAL A 906 22.43 12.79 -31.17
CA VAL A 906 22.29 12.02 -29.93
C VAL A 906 22.15 10.53 -30.24
N PHE A 907 23.07 9.72 -29.69
CA PHE A 907 23.10 8.28 -29.89
C PHE A 907 22.68 7.53 -28.63
N LEU A 908 21.77 6.58 -28.78
CA LEU A 908 21.21 5.77 -27.70
C LEU A 908 21.89 4.40 -27.68
N ALA A 909 22.47 4.03 -26.55
CA ALA A 909 23.17 2.76 -26.38
C ALA A 909 22.90 2.16 -24.98
N SER A 910 23.50 1.01 -24.67
CA SER A 910 23.58 0.48 -23.31
C SER A 910 24.58 1.27 -22.46
N PRO A 911 24.42 1.32 -21.12
CA PRO A 911 25.32 2.07 -20.26
C PRO A 911 26.78 1.57 -20.34
N GLU A 912 27.00 0.28 -20.57
CA GLU A 912 28.33 -0.28 -20.81
C GLU A 912 29.01 0.27 -22.08
N LEU A 913 28.28 0.38 -23.21
CA LEU A 913 28.83 0.96 -24.44
C LEU A 913 29.15 2.45 -24.28
N VAL A 914 28.29 3.18 -23.55
CA VAL A 914 28.51 4.60 -23.24
C VAL A 914 29.79 4.79 -22.44
N ILE A 915 30.02 3.97 -21.39
CA ILE A 915 31.24 4.01 -20.59
C ILE A 915 32.46 3.67 -21.42
N ALA A 916 32.44 2.59 -22.22
CA ALA A 916 33.59 2.20 -23.01
C ALA A 916 34.03 3.29 -24.00
N LYS A 917 33.06 3.92 -24.69
CA LYS A 917 33.33 5.03 -25.62
C LYS A 917 33.76 6.34 -24.94
N ALA A 918 33.48 6.52 -23.64
CA ALA A 918 33.96 7.68 -22.89
C ALA A 918 35.49 7.76 -22.81
N PHE A 919 36.19 6.63 -22.95
CA PHE A 919 37.66 6.57 -22.95
C PHE A 919 38.29 6.73 -24.34
N SER A 920 37.53 6.57 -25.42
CA SER A 920 38.02 6.81 -26.79
C SER A 920 37.77 8.25 -27.26
N ARG A 921 36.64 8.85 -26.85
CA ARG A 921 36.04 10.08 -27.45
C ARG A 921 35.67 9.91 -28.93
N ASP A 922 35.79 8.70 -29.46
CA ASP A 922 35.59 8.39 -30.86
C ASP A 922 34.25 7.65 -31.03
N LEU A 923 33.36 8.25 -31.82
CA LEU A 923 32.05 7.71 -32.16
C LEU A 923 32.16 6.34 -32.85
N SER A 924 33.22 6.12 -33.63
CA SER A 924 33.46 4.89 -34.41
C SER A 924 34.06 3.73 -33.61
N PHE A 925 34.65 4.00 -32.44
CA PHE A 925 35.34 3.00 -31.61
C PHE A 925 34.45 1.81 -31.23
N ASP A 926 34.83 0.59 -31.59
CA ASP A 926 34.13 -0.64 -31.22
C ASP A 926 34.84 -1.29 -30.01
N PRO A 927 34.28 -1.17 -28.79
CA PRO A 927 34.93 -1.75 -27.61
C PRO A 927 34.93 -3.28 -27.58
N THR A 928 34.23 -3.95 -28.50
CA THR A 928 34.20 -5.41 -28.61
C THR A 928 35.39 -5.98 -29.38
N THR A 929 36.09 -5.16 -30.18
CA THR A 929 37.23 -5.57 -31.01
C THR A 929 38.46 -4.69 -30.84
N ASP A 930 38.26 -3.39 -30.62
CA ASP A 930 39.32 -2.39 -30.73
C ASP A 930 40.15 -2.30 -29.43
N THR A 931 41.29 -1.61 -29.53
CA THR A 931 42.19 -1.35 -28.40
C THR A 931 42.39 0.13 -28.16
N LEU A 932 42.75 0.50 -26.92
CA LEU A 932 43.12 1.85 -26.52
C LEU A 932 44.56 1.86 -25.99
N PRO A 933 45.37 2.88 -26.31
CA PRO A 933 46.68 3.03 -25.71
C PRO A 933 46.57 3.45 -24.24
N THR A 934 47.27 2.76 -23.34
CA THR A 934 47.44 3.17 -21.94
C THR A 934 48.45 4.32 -21.82
N PRO A 935 48.56 5.01 -20.66
CA PRO A 935 49.59 6.02 -20.45
C PRO A 935 51.03 5.49 -20.59
N THR A 936 51.24 4.18 -20.42
CA THR A 936 52.53 3.51 -20.61
C THR A 936 52.80 3.11 -22.08
N GLY A 937 51.82 3.27 -22.97
CA GLY A 937 51.90 2.92 -24.39
C GLY A 937 51.51 1.47 -24.72
N GLU A 938 51.06 0.69 -23.74
CA GLU A 938 50.53 -0.66 -23.96
C GLU A 938 49.12 -0.61 -24.58
N GLN A 939 48.73 -1.67 -25.29
CA GLN A 939 47.39 -1.78 -25.87
C GLN A 939 46.43 -2.42 -24.86
N PHE A 940 45.44 -1.66 -24.43
CA PHE A 940 44.37 -2.11 -23.54
C PHE A 940 43.14 -2.50 -24.36
N HIS A 941 42.51 -3.62 -23.99
CA HIS A 941 41.27 -4.10 -24.58
C HIS A 941 40.25 -4.33 -23.47
N PHE A 942 39.02 -3.85 -23.64
CA PHE A 942 37.96 -4.07 -22.67
C PHE A 942 37.50 -5.52 -22.69
N LEU A 943 37.36 -6.13 -21.52
CA LEU A 943 36.68 -7.40 -21.38
C LEU A 943 35.17 -7.15 -21.23
N PRO A 944 34.30 -8.08 -21.68
CA PRO A 944 32.86 -7.94 -21.52
C PRO A 944 32.45 -7.61 -20.07
N PRO A 945 31.48 -6.70 -19.87
CA PRO A 945 31.07 -6.25 -18.54
C PRO A 945 30.41 -7.37 -17.72
N THR A 946 30.60 -7.32 -16.40
CA THR A 946 30.02 -8.28 -15.45
C THR A 946 29.29 -7.56 -14.31
N SER A 947 28.18 -8.12 -13.84
CA SER A 947 27.44 -7.63 -12.68
C SER A 947 26.45 -8.65 -12.16
N ASP A 948 26.12 -8.56 -10.87
CA ASP A 948 24.94 -9.23 -10.31
C ASP A 948 23.67 -8.46 -10.70
N SER A 949 22.58 -9.18 -10.97
CA SER A 949 21.30 -8.56 -11.31
C SER A 949 20.61 -7.86 -10.13
N LEU A 950 20.92 -8.28 -8.90
CA LEU A 950 20.33 -7.78 -7.66
C LEU A 950 21.40 -7.61 -6.57
N PRO A 951 21.23 -6.66 -5.64
CA PRO A 951 22.10 -6.54 -4.48
C PRO A 951 21.94 -7.75 -3.55
N SER A 952 23.07 -8.35 -3.14
CA SER A 952 23.08 -9.56 -2.29
C SER A 952 22.38 -9.40 -0.92
N LYS A 953 22.33 -8.17 -0.41
CA LYS A 953 21.65 -7.82 0.86
C LYS A 953 20.21 -7.31 0.67
N GLY A 954 19.70 -7.28 -0.55
CA GLY A 954 18.48 -6.54 -0.91
C GLY A 954 18.72 -5.02 -1.01
N TYR A 955 17.70 -4.29 -1.46
CA TYR A 955 17.75 -2.83 -1.60
C TYR A 955 17.63 -2.13 -0.23
N LEU A 956 18.33 -1.02 -0.04
CA LEU A 956 18.23 -0.21 1.19
C LEU A 956 16.90 0.57 1.23
N SER A 957 16.29 0.76 2.40
CA SER A 957 15.07 1.59 2.51
C SER A 957 15.39 3.08 2.33
N SER A 958 14.48 3.82 1.70
CA SER A 958 14.58 5.27 1.51
C SER A 958 13.32 6.03 1.92
N ASP A 959 12.71 5.62 3.05
CA ASP A 959 11.42 6.16 3.54
C ASP A 959 11.41 7.69 3.78
N SER A 960 12.58 8.35 3.85
CA SER A 960 12.69 9.80 4.11
C SER A 960 12.22 10.69 2.95
N ALA A 961 12.20 10.15 1.72
CA ALA A 961 11.88 10.92 0.51
C ALA A 961 10.38 10.93 0.17
N TYR A 962 9.58 10.08 0.82
CA TYR A 962 8.14 10.01 0.66
C TYR A 962 7.41 10.79 1.78
N ALA A 963 6.45 11.62 1.39
CA ALA A 963 5.52 12.29 2.28
C ALA A 963 4.12 11.67 2.09
N PRO A 964 3.61 10.88 3.06
CA PRO A 964 2.25 10.38 3.00
C PRO A 964 1.25 11.53 3.23
N PRO A 965 0.02 11.43 2.69
CA PRO A 965 -1.04 12.38 3.02
C PRO A 965 -1.35 12.30 4.52
N PRO A 966 -1.62 13.44 5.19
CA PRO A 966 -1.94 13.47 6.60
C PRO A 966 -3.35 12.91 6.86
N ALA A 967 -3.56 12.30 8.03
CA ALA A 967 -4.85 11.71 8.39
C ALA A 967 -5.98 12.75 8.52
N ASN A 968 -5.66 13.98 8.97
CA ASN A 968 -6.62 15.09 9.02
C ASN A 968 -6.29 16.09 7.89
N ARG A 969 -7.27 16.30 6.98
CA ARG A 969 -7.14 17.13 5.77
C ARG A 969 -8.08 18.33 5.73
N ASP A 970 -8.95 18.49 6.74
CA ASP A 970 -10.05 19.47 6.72
C ASP A 970 -9.54 20.91 6.63
N ASN A 971 -8.44 21.20 7.34
CA ASN A 971 -7.83 22.53 7.42
C ASN A 971 -6.71 22.75 6.39
N ILE A 972 -6.49 21.81 5.47
CA ILE A 972 -5.46 21.95 4.44
C ILE A 972 -6.02 22.75 3.29
N SER A 973 -5.32 23.83 2.92
CA SER A 973 -5.62 24.62 1.74
C SER A 973 -4.52 24.42 0.70
N VAL A 974 -4.93 24.28 -0.56
CA VAL A 974 -4.00 24.16 -1.67
C VAL A 974 -3.38 25.53 -1.94
N LYS A 975 -2.04 25.58 -1.97
CA LYS A 975 -1.28 26.81 -2.10
C LYS A 975 -1.17 27.22 -3.58
N ILE A 976 -1.95 28.22 -3.98
CA ILE A 976 -1.80 28.92 -5.27
C ILE A 976 -1.94 30.42 -5.00
N ASP A 977 -0.89 31.19 -5.26
CA ASP A 977 -0.95 32.65 -5.20
C ASP A 977 -1.72 33.17 -6.44
N PRO A 978 -2.78 34.00 -6.29
CA PRO A 978 -3.50 34.58 -7.43
C PRO A 978 -2.63 35.45 -8.36
N SER A 979 -1.50 35.97 -7.88
CA SER A 979 -0.53 36.75 -8.63
C SER A 979 0.62 35.92 -9.21
N SER A 980 0.59 34.59 -9.01
CA SER A 980 1.59 33.66 -9.50
C SER A 980 1.74 33.74 -11.02
N LEU A 981 2.99 33.70 -11.48
CA LEU A 981 3.32 33.51 -12.90
C LEU A 981 3.60 32.03 -13.25
N ARG A 982 3.56 31.14 -12.26
CA ARG A 982 3.89 29.70 -12.36
C ARG A 982 2.66 28.80 -12.31
N LEU A 983 1.66 29.19 -11.53
CA LEU A 983 0.44 28.43 -11.25
C LEU A 983 -0.78 29.31 -11.50
N GLN A 984 -1.81 28.77 -12.15
CA GLN A 984 -3.04 29.50 -12.44
C GLN A 984 -4.24 28.57 -12.23
N LYS A 985 -5.23 29.00 -11.43
CA LYS A 985 -6.51 28.27 -11.36
C LYS A 985 -7.18 28.30 -12.72
N LEU A 986 -7.75 27.17 -13.15
CA LEU A 986 -8.49 27.12 -14.40
C LEU A 986 -9.90 27.69 -14.25
N SER A 987 -10.32 28.43 -15.28
CA SER A 987 -11.72 28.77 -15.50
C SER A 987 -12.33 27.73 -16.45
N PRO A 988 -13.59 27.30 -16.25
CA PRO A 988 -14.29 26.42 -17.18
C PRO A 988 -14.25 26.97 -18.61
N PHE A 989 -14.01 26.10 -19.59
CA PHE A 989 -14.10 26.51 -20.99
C PHE A 989 -15.56 26.75 -21.40
N PRO A 990 -15.85 27.65 -22.36
CA PRO A 990 -17.22 27.85 -22.83
C PRO A 990 -17.81 26.58 -23.46
N PRO A 991 -19.09 26.22 -23.20
CA PRO A 991 -19.75 25.10 -23.87
C PRO A 991 -19.90 25.35 -25.38
N TRP A 992 -20.22 24.29 -26.13
CA TRP A 992 -20.52 24.41 -27.55
C TRP A 992 -21.73 25.34 -27.78
N PRO A 993 -21.68 26.28 -28.75
CA PRO A 993 -22.74 27.27 -28.93
C PRO A 993 -24.02 26.74 -29.62
N GLY A 994 -24.13 25.42 -29.85
CA GLY A 994 -25.34 24.80 -30.39
C GLY A 994 -25.52 24.89 -31.91
N HIS A 995 -24.51 25.35 -32.64
CA HIS A 995 -24.53 25.47 -34.10
C HIS A 995 -23.18 25.08 -34.73
N ASP A 996 -23.17 24.92 -36.05
CA ASP A 996 -21.99 24.61 -36.85
C ASP A 996 -20.93 25.72 -36.75
N PHE A 997 -19.66 25.36 -36.96
CA PHE A 997 -18.58 26.34 -37.00
C PHE A 997 -18.38 26.84 -38.43
N GLU A 998 -18.85 28.05 -38.72
CA GLU A 998 -18.77 28.64 -40.05
C GLU A 998 -17.59 29.62 -40.20
N ASN A 999 -17.03 29.67 -41.40
CA ASN A 999 -16.05 30.69 -41.82
C ASN A 999 -14.81 30.81 -40.90
N CYS A 1000 -14.35 29.69 -40.35
CA CYS A 1000 -13.17 29.59 -39.52
C CYS A 1000 -11.90 29.98 -40.29
N ALA A 1001 -10.99 30.67 -39.61
CA ALA A 1001 -9.65 30.92 -40.13
C ALA A 1001 -8.79 29.64 -40.02
N ILE A 1002 -7.88 29.43 -40.98
CA ILE A 1002 -6.81 28.44 -40.81
C ILE A 1002 -5.68 29.16 -40.07
N LEU A 1003 -5.38 28.73 -38.84
CA LEU A 1003 -4.27 29.29 -38.07
C LEU A 1003 -2.93 28.91 -38.70
N VAL A 1004 -2.74 27.60 -38.94
CA VAL A 1004 -1.56 27.06 -39.61
C VAL A 1004 -1.92 25.76 -40.33
N LYS A 1005 -1.33 25.58 -41.51
CA LYS A 1005 -1.26 24.28 -42.20
C LYS A 1005 0.14 23.71 -41.95
N THR A 1006 0.24 22.59 -41.23
CA THR A 1006 1.55 22.03 -40.84
C THR A 1006 2.09 21.08 -41.90
N ALA A 1007 3.37 21.17 -42.23
CA ALA A 1007 4.04 20.26 -43.16
C ALA A 1007 4.87 19.19 -42.45
N GLY A 1008 4.67 17.93 -42.82
CA GLY A 1008 5.46 16.80 -42.32
C GLY A 1008 5.22 16.52 -40.84
N LYS A 1009 6.27 16.05 -40.15
CA LYS A 1009 6.19 15.59 -38.76
C LYS A 1009 5.92 16.75 -37.79
N CYS A 1010 4.81 16.67 -37.06
CA CYS A 1010 4.45 17.64 -36.01
C CYS A 1010 4.19 16.93 -34.67
N THR A 1011 5.25 16.78 -33.87
CA THR A 1011 5.20 16.19 -32.52
C THR A 1011 4.63 17.16 -31.48
N THR A 1012 4.31 16.66 -30.27
CA THR A 1012 3.93 17.52 -29.13
C THR A 1012 5.00 18.54 -28.74
N ASP A 1013 6.29 18.29 -29.03
CA ASP A 1013 7.36 19.28 -28.79
C ASP A 1013 7.33 20.40 -29.83
N HIS A 1014 6.74 20.21 -31.01
CA HIS A 1014 6.47 21.29 -31.97
C HIS A 1014 5.23 22.11 -31.57
N ILE A 1015 4.23 21.46 -30.98
CA ILE A 1015 2.97 22.09 -30.52
C ILE A 1015 3.21 22.87 -29.21
N THR A 1016 3.91 22.30 -28.24
CA THR A 1016 4.20 22.90 -26.93
C THR A 1016 5.61 22.51 -26.49
N PRO A 1017 6.64 23.24 -26.97
CA PRO A 1017 8.04 22.95 -26.64
C PRO A 1017 8.29 22.86 -25.13
N ALA A 1018 9.25 22.03 -24.73
CA ALA A 1018 9.72 21.92 -23.34
C ALA A 1018 10.80 22.97 -23.00
N GLY A 1019 11.89 22.55 -22.36
CA GLY A 1019 13.01 23.40 -21.96
C GLY A 1019 12.55 24.56 -21.07
N PRO A 1020 12.76 25.82 -21.47
CA PRO A 1020 12.41 26.99 -20.65
C PRO A 1020 10.92 27.07 -20.31
N TRP A 1021 10.05 26.42 -21.09
CA TRP A 1021 8.61 26.42 -20.88
C TRP A 1021 8.13 25.50 -19.76
N PHE A 1022 8.98 24.61 -19.21
CA PHE A 1022 8.64 23.79 -18.03
C PHE A 1022 8.20 24.65 -16.85
N ARG A 1023 8.73 25.88 -16.75
CA ARG A 1023 8.36 26.82 -15.71
C ARG A 1023 6.87 27.20 -15.75
N TYR A 1024 6.19 27.10 -16.89
CA TYR A 1024 4.79 27.55 -17.02
C TYR A 1024 3.77 26.41 -17.08
N ARG A 1025 4.16 25.17 -16.78
CA ARG A 1025 3.26 24.00 -16.88
C ARG A 1025 2.01 24.10 -16.01
N GLY A 1026 2.06 24.81 -14.89
CA GLY A 1026 0.89 25.10 -14.05
C GLY A 1026 0.11 26.37 -14.42
N HIS A 1027 0.53 27.13 -15.43
CA HIS A 1027 -0.07 28.42 -15.80
C HIS A 1027 -0.45 28.44 -17.28
N LEU A 1028 -1.72 28.12 -17.57
CA LEU A 1028 -2.20 27.91 -18.93
C LEU A 1028 -2.00 29.11 -19.86
N GLU A 1029 -2.27 30.32 -19.38
CA GLU A 1029 -2.09 31.53 -20.19
C GLU A 1029 -0.64 31.78 -20.60
N ASN A 1030 0.30 31.69 -19.65
CA ASN A 1030 1.73 31.91 -19.93
C ASN A 1030 2.30 30.82 -20.84
N ILE A 1031 1.95 29.55 -20.63
CA ILE A 1031 2.44 28.48 -21.49
C ILE A 1031 1.83 28.54 -22.89
N SER A 1032 0.64 29.12 -23.07
CA SER A 1032 0.02 29.31 -24.39
C SER A 1032 0.81 30.25 -25.32
N ASN A 1033 1.79 30.99 -24.80
CA ASN A 1033 2.71 31.77 -25.63
C ASN A 1033 3.70 30.90 -26.43
N ASN A 1034 3.66 29.56 -26.28
CA ASN A 1034 4.48 28.64 -27.06
C ASN A 1034 3.69 27.74 -28.02
N THR A 1035 2.38 28.00 -28.19
CA THR A 1035 1.52 27.18 -29.04
C THR A 1035 2.00 27.16 -30.48
N LEU A 1036 2.35 25.97 -30.98
CA LEU A 1036 2.75 25.67 -32.36
C LEU A 1036 3.99 26.41 -32.85
N ILE A 1037 4.82 26.96 -31.96
CA ILE A 1037 6.02 27.71 -32.37
C ILE A 1037 7.09 26.81 -32.99
N GLY A 1038 7.02 25.49 -32.84
CA GLY A 1038 7.92 24.55 -33.52
C GLY A 1038 7.35 24.00 -34.83
N ALA A 1039 6.08 24.22 -35.13
CA ALA A 1039 5.46 23.64 -36.31
C ALA A 1039 5.92 24.33 -37.59
N THR A 1040 6.29 23.53 -38.60
CA THR A 1040 6.63 24.01 -39.94
C THR A 1040 5.35 24.36 -40.70
N ASN A 1041 5.24 25.60 -41.16
CA ASN A 1041 4.14 26.04 -42.00
C ASN A 1041 4.34 25.53 -43.44
N ALA A 1042 3.35 24.79 -43.96
CA ALA A 1042 3.37 24.22 -45.30
C ALA A 1042 3.40 25.26 -46.43
N GLU A 1043 2.88 26.47 -46.19
CA GLU A 1043 2.79 27.51 -47.22
C GLU A 1043 4.15 28.15 -47.52
N ASN A 1044 5.01 28.30 -46.52
CA ASN A 1044 6.26 29.06 -46.65
C ASN A 1044 7.50 28.29 -46.17
N GLY A 1045 7.34 27.07 -45.67
CA GLY A 1045 8.42 26.21 -45.16
C GLY A 1045 9.09 26.72 -43.87
N LYS A 1046 8.55 27.76 -43.23
CA LYS A 1046 9.15 28.39 -42.04
C LYS A 1046 8.44 27.94 -40.76
N VAL A 1047 9.17 28.00 -39.66
CA VAL A 1047 8.68 27.72 -38.31
C VAL A 1047 8.25 29.04 -37.65
N ASN A 1048 7.16 29.01 -36.87
CA ASN A 1048 6.57 30.17 -36.18
C ASN A 1048 6.36 31.42 -37.05
N SER A 1049 5.99 31.21 -38.32
CA SER A 1049 5.86 32.29 -39.30
C SER A 1049 4.65 32.04 -40.19
N ILE A 1050 3.55 32.72 -39.89
CA ILE A 1050 2.26 32.55 -40.56
C ILE A 1050 1.69 33.88 -41.03
N ARG A 1051 0.62 33.81 -41.84
CA ARG A 1051 -0.16 34.98 -42.24
C ARG A 1051 -1.31 35.19 -41.28
N ASN A 1052 -1.43 36.39 -40.73
CA ASN A 1052 -2.65 36.80 -40.04
C ASN A 1052 -3.70 37.16 -41.09
N GLN A 1053 -4.77 36.37 -41.17
CA GLN A 1053 -5.79 36.50 -42.19
C GLN A 1053 -6.72 37.72 -42.00
N LEU A 1054 -6.75 38.33 -40.81
CA LEU A 1054 -7.51 39.56 -40.53
C LEU A 1054 -6.72 40.80 -40.93
N THR A 1055 -5.46 40.89 -40.51
CA THR A 1055 -4.59 42.04 -40.84
C THR A 1055 -3.92 41.93 -42.21
N LYS A 1056 -3.96 40.73 -42.82
CA LYS A 1056 -3.30 40.38 -44.08
C LYS A 1056 -1.77 40.51 -44.03
N GLN A 1057 -1.18 40.50 -42.84
CA GLN A 1057 0.28 40.56 -42.65
C GLN A 1057 0.89 39.16 -42.59
N ASP A 1058 1.96 38.93 -43.34
CA ASP A 1058 2.78 37.72 -43.28
C ASP A 1058 3.84 37.81 -42.18
N GLY A 1059 4.47 36.68 -41.87
CA GLY A 1059 5.61 36.63 -40.95
C GLY A 1059 5.25 36.76 -39.47
N GLN A 1060 3.97 36.64 -39.12
CA GLN A 1060 3.49 36.76 -37.75
C GLN A 1060 3.71 35.46 -36.97
N GLU A 1061 3.92 35.58 -35.66
CA GLU A 1061 4.03 34.43 -34.77
C GLU A 1061 2.67 33.75 -34.57
N VAL A 1062 2.70 32.43 -34.39
CA VAL A 1062 1.49 31.61 -34.27
C VAL A 1062 0.66 31.97 -33.01
N PRO A 1063 1.25 32.06 -31.79
CA PRO A 1063 0.49 32.40 -30.58
C PRO A 1063 -0.13 33.80 -30.61
N ALA A 1064 0.61 34.78 -31.13
CA ALA A 1064 0.14 36.16 -31.24
C ALA A 1064 -1.06 36.27 -32.20
N THR A 1065 -1.00 35.57 -33.33
CA THR A 1065 -2.10 35.51 -34.31
C THR A 1065 -3.33 34.81 -33.73
N ALA A 1066 -3.15 33.67 -33.05
CA ALA A 1066 -4.25 32.95 -32.41
C ALA A 1066 -4.96 33.79 -31.34
N ARG A 1067 -4.18 34.54 -30.52
CA ARG A 1067 -4.72 35.49 -29.54
C ARG A 1067 -5.51 36.61 -30.21
N HIS A 1068 -4.97 37.17 -31.30
CA HIS A 1068 -5.68 38.19 -32.07
C HIS A 1068 -7.01 37.69 -32.64
N TYR A 1069 -7.07 36.45 -33.14
CA TYR A 1069 -8.32 35.83 -33.57
C TYR A 1069 -9.31 35.68 -32.43
N LYS A 1070 -8.88 35.18 -31.26
CA LYS A 1070 -9.71 35.06 -30.06
C LYS A 1070 -10.29 36.41 -29.62
N GLU A 1071 -9.48 37.46 -29.57
CA GLU A 1071 -9.90 38.81 -29.19
C GLU A 1071 -10.95 39.41 -30.15
N ASN A 1072 -10.95 38.98 -31.40
CA ASN A 1072 -11.92 39.40 -32.42
C ASN A 1072 -13.06 38.39 -32.62
N GLY A 1073 -13.18 37.37 -31.77
CA GLY A 1073 -14.24 36.35 -31.85
C GLY A 1073 -14.18 35.47 -33.10
N VAL A 1074 -13.01 35.31 -33.71
CA VAL A 1074 -12.83 34.51 -34.93
C VAL A 1074 -12.38 33.09 -34.55
N PRO A 1075 -13.22 32.06 -34.77
CA PRO A 1075 -12.82 30.68 -34.56
C PRO A 1075 -11.77 30.27 -35.59
N TRP A 1076 -10.89 29.35 -35.20
CA TRP A 1076 -9.85 28.87 -36.10
C TRP A 1076 -9.60 27.36 -36.00
N VAL A 1077 -9.01 26.82 -37.06
CA VAL A 1077 -8.62 25.42 -37.19
C VAL A 1077 -7.14 25.27 -37.53
N VAL A 1078 -6.60 24.08 -37.28
CA VAL A 1078 -5.29 23.65 -37.80
C VAL A 1078 -5.50 22.55 -38.83
N ILE A 1079 -4.77 22.63 -39.93
CA ILE A 1079 -4.70 21.57 -40.94
C ILE A 1079 -3.36 20.86 -40.79
N ALA A 1080 -3.37 19.54 -40.64
CA ALA A 1080 -2.20 18.76 -40.30
C ALA A 1080 -1.98 17.54 -41.17
N ASP A 1081 -0.71 17.13 -41.26
CA ASP A 1081 -0.27 15.92 -41.96
C ASP A 1081 -0.52 14.65 -41.11
N HIS A 1082 0.25 13.59 -41.36
CA HIS A 1082 0.15 12.31 -40.65
C HIS A 1082 0.67 12.35 -39.20
N ASN A 1083 0.11 11.48 -38.35
CA ASN A 1083 0.55 11.23 -36.97
C ASN A 1083 0.70 12.51 -36.13
N TYR A 1084 -0.24 13.45 -36.29
CA TYR A 1084 -0.18 14.74 -35.61
C TYR A 1084 -0.23 14.57 -34.08
N GLY A 1085 0.68 15.25 -33.38
CA GLY A 1085 0.81 15.16 -31.93
C GLY A 1085 1.57 13.93 -31.43
N GLU A 1086 2.42 13.32 -32.26
CA GLU A 1086 3.35 12.25 -31.84
C GLU A 1086 4.21 12.67 -30.62
N GLY A 1087 4.49 11.75 -29.71
CA GLY A 1087 5.50 11.93 -28.66
C GLY A 1087 4.95 12.01 -27.23
N SER A 1088 5.30 13.06 -26.50
CA SER A 1088 5.07 13.19 -25.06
C SER A 1088 3.57 13.35 -24.73
N SER A 1089 3.11 12.81 -23.60
CA SER A 1089 1.71 12.80 -23.17
C SER A 1089 1.13 14.16 -22.72
N ARG A 1090 1.78 15.28 -23.06
CA ARG A 1090 1.46 16.62 -22.54
C ARG A 1090 0.10 17.11 -23.02
N GLU A 1091 -0.87 17.16 -22.11
CA GLU A 1091 -2.20 17.70 -22.37
C GLU A 1091 -2.21 19.20 -22.73
N HIS A 1092 -1.14 19.94 -22.41
CA HIS A 1092 -0.99 21.33 -22.84
C HIS A 1092 -1.09 21.49 -24.36
N ALA A 1093 -0.71 20.48 -25.13
CA ALA A 1093 -0.84 20.49 -26.58
C ALA A 1093 -2.32 20.60 -27.04
N ALA A 1094 -3.29 20.23 -26.19
CA ALA A 1094 -4.72 20.40 -26.44
C ALA A 1094 -5.29 21.62 -25.68
N LEU A 1095 -4.86 21.85 -24.43
CA LEU A 1095 -5.33 22.98 -23.62
C LEU A 1095 -5.00 24.34 -24.25
N GLN A 1096 -3.81 24.51 -24.83
CA GLN A 1096 -3.42 25.83 -25.36
C GLN A 1096 -4.18 26.20 -26.63
N PRO A 1097 -4.31 25.32 -27.67
CA PRO A 1097 -5.21 25.59 -28.79
C PRO A 1097 -6.62 25.95 -28.33
N ARG A 1098 -7.16 25.20 -27.37
CA ARG A 1098 -8.49 25.46 -26.81
C ARG A 1098 -8.56 26.83 -26.12
N TYR A 1099 -7.58 27.15 -25.28
CA TYR A 1099 -7.48 28.43 -24.59
C TYR A 1099 -7.38 29.60 -25.57
N LEU A 1100 -6.68 29.43 -26.70
CA LEU A 1100 -6.50 30.46 -27.72
C LEU A 1100 -7.65 30.52 -28.76
N GLY A 1101 -8.77 29.86 -28.51
CA GLY A 1101 -9.99 29.98 -29.34
C GLY A 1101 -10.05 29.04 -30.54
N GLY A 1102 -9.20 28.01 -30.58
CA GLY A 1102 -9.30 26.95 -31.59
C GLY A 1102 -10.56 26.11 -31.38
N VAL A 1103 -11.11 25.60 -32.49
CA VAL A 1103 -12.34 24.78 -32.48
C VAL A 1103 -12.11 23.37 -33.02
N ALA A 1104 -11.19 23.19 -33.96
CA ALA A 1104 -10.88 21.89 -34.55
C ALA A 1104 -9.43 21.75 -34.98
N ILE A 1105 -8.94 20.51 -34.95
CA ILE A 1105 -7.72 20.08 -35.64
C ILE A 1105 -8.15 19.06 -36.68
N ILE A 1106 -7.77 19.27 -37.94
CA ILE A 1106 -8.11 18.38 -39.06
C ILE A 1106 -6.80 17.82 -39.60
N ALA A 1107 -6.58 16.52 -39.43
CA ALA A 1107 -5.33 15.85 -39.77
C ALA A 1107 -5.53 14.70 -40.77
N LYS A 1108 -4.46 14.21 -41.38
CA LYS A 1108 -4.53 12.89 -42.06
C LYS A 1108 -4.66 11.76 -41.03
N SER A 1109 -3.94 11.86 -39.91
CA SER A 1109 -4.03 10.94 -38.77
C SER A 1109 -3.48 11.58 -37.49
N PHE A 1110 -3.88 11.06 -36.32
CA PHE A 1110 -3.42 11.51 -35.00
C PHE A 1110 -2.63 10.44 -34.24
N ALA A 1111 -1.77 10.89 -33.33
CA ALA A 1111 -1.27 10.03 -32.27
C ALA A 1111 -2.34 9.85 -31.17
N ARG A 1112 -2.48 8.62 -30.66
CA ARG A 1112 -3.55 8.19 -29.72
C ARG A 1112 -3.78 9.14 -28.54
N ILE A 1113 -2.73 9.44 -27.77
CA ILE A 1113 -2.84 10.25 -26.55
C ILE A 1113 -3.23 11.69 -26.89
N HIS A 1114 -2.71 12.23 -27.99
CA HIS A 1114 -3.03 13.61 -28.37
C HIS A 1114 -4.48 13.73 -28.83
N GLU A 1115 -5.00 12.78 -29.60
CA GLU A 1115 -6.40 12.73 -30.00
C GLU A 1115 -7.33 12.70 -28.77
N ALA A 1116 -7.04 11.85 -27.78
CA ALA A 1116 -7.79 11.79 -26.52
C ALA A 1116 -7.78 13.15 -25.79
N ASN A 1117 -6.60 13.77 -25.66
CA ASN A 1117 -6.46 15.09 -25.04
C ASN A 1117 -7.30 16.16 -25.77
N LEU A 1118 -7.31 16.19 -27.11
CA LEU A 1118 -8.13 17.15 -27.87
C LEU A 1118 -9.61 17.01 -27.52
N LYS A 1119 -10.13 15.78 -27.53
CA LYS A 1119 -11.52 15.48 -27.19
C LYS A 1119 -11.87 15.89 -25.76
N LYS A 1120 -11.00 15.58 -24.79
CA LYS A 1120 -11.19 15.95 -23.38
C LYS A 1120 -11.26 17.46 -23.16
N GLN A 1121 -10.57 18.25 -23.98
CA GLN A 1121 -10.60 19.72 -23.92
C GLN A 1121 -11.72 20.33 -24.81
N GLY A 1122 -12.61 19.51 -25.37
CA GLY A 1122 -13.74 19.96 -26.18
C GLY A 1122 -13.36 20.49 -27.57
N LEU A 1123 -12.19 20.10 -28.10
CA LEU A 1123 -11.81 20.34 -29.50
C LEU A 1123 -12.29 19.19 -30.40
N LEU A 1124 -12.62 19.51 -31.64
CA LEU A 1124 -12.91 18.50 -32.67
C LEU A 1124 -11.60 17.95 -33.24
N ALA A 1125 -11.29 16.69 -32.97
CA ALA A 1125 -10.21 15.94 -33.62
C ALA A 1125 -10.79 15.19 -34.83
N LEU A 1126 -10.51 15.68 -36.04
CA LEU A 1126 -11.13 15.21 -37.28
C LEU A 1126 -10.08 14.71 -38.27
N THR A 1127 -10.41 13.67 -39.04
CA THR A 1127 -9.54 13.16 -40.09
C THR A 1127 -10.16 13.29 -41.47
N PHE A 1128 -9.32 13.50 -42.49
CA PHE A 1128 -9.79 13.47 -43.88
C PHE A 1128 -10.22 12.07 -44.28
N GLU A 1129 -11.38 11.94 -44.93
CA GLU A 1129 -11.78 10.71 -45.65
C GLU A 1129 -10.81 10.45 -46.81
N ASN A 1130 -10.50 11.49 -47.58
CA ASN A 1130 -9.52 11.46 -48.66
C ASN A 1130 -8.33 12.36 -48.30
N GLU A 1131 -7.18 11.75 -48.03
CA GLU A 1131 -5.97 12.49 -47.64
C GLU A 1131 -5.49 13.52 -48.67
N GLN A 1132 -5.86 13.38 -49.95
CA GLN A 1132 -5.53 14.35 -51.00
C GLN A 1132 -6.23 15.70 -50.79
N ASP A 1133 -7.29 15.75 -49.98
CA ASP A 1133 -7.97 17.01 -49.66
C ASP A 1133 -7.09 17.95 -48.84
N TYR A 1134 -6.12 17.41 -48.09
CA TYR A 1134 -5.07 18.21 -47.44
C TYR A 1134 -4.32 19.10 -48.45
N ASP A 1135 -3.99 18.58 -49.63
CA ASP A 1135 -3.19 19.31 -50.63
C ASP A 1135 -3.98 20.42 -51.32
N ARG A 1136 -5.31 20.31 -51.35
CA ARG A 1136 -6.22 21.28 -51.96
C ARG A 1136 -6.41 22.53 -51.10
N ILE A 1137 -6.26 22.41 -49.78
CA ILE A 1137 -6.47 23.52 -48.83
C ILE A 1137 -5.25 24.46 -48.82
N ARG A 1138 -5.49 25.77 -48.94
CA ARG A 1138 -4.48 26.82 -48.84
C ARG A 1138 -4.56 27.55 -47.50
N ALA A 1139 -3.46 28.14 -47.05
CA ALA A 1139 -3.43 28.85 -45.78
C ALA A 1139 -4.36 30.08 -45.70
N GLU A 1140 -4.85 30.59 -46.83
CA GLU A 1140 -5.77 31.74 -46.91
C GLU A 1140 -7.26 31.36 -46.92
N ASP A 1141 -7.55 30.07 -47.10
CA ASP A 1141 -8.92 29.57 -47.19
C ASP A 1141 -9.71 29.81 -45.88
N ARG A 1142 -11.03 29.82 -46.05
CA ARG A 1142 -12.01 29.80 -44.97
C ARG A 1142 -12.71 28.46 -44.92
N ILE A 1143 -12.81 27.90 -43.73
CA ILE A 1143 -13.34 26.55 -43.54
C ILE A 1143 -14.60 26.62 -42.69
N SER A 1144 -15.64 25.90 -43.10
CA SER A 1144 -16.81 25.63 -42.25
C SER A 1144 -16.90 24.13 -41.97
N ILE A 1145 -17.25 23.77 -40.73
CA ILE A 1145 -17.45 22.39 -40.28
C ILE A 1145 -18.94 22.21 -40.02
N MET A 1146 -19.59 21.43 -40.89
CA MET A 1146 -21.04 21.23 -40.89
C MET A 1146 -21.42 19.85 -40.37
N GLY A 1147 -22.60 19.76 -39.74
CA GLY A 1147 -23.17 18.50 -39.24
C GLY A 1147 -22.99 18.29 -37.73
N LEU A 1148 -22.81 19.37 -36.96
CA LEU A 1148 -22.64 19.33 -35.51
C LEU A 1148 -23.97 19.36 -34.74
N GLY A 1149 -25.10 19.45 -35.47
CA GLY A 1149 -26.44 19.55 -34.90
C GLY A 1149 -26.82 18.41 -33.97
N GLU A 1150 -27.79 18.67 -33.07
CA GLU A 1150 -28.32 17.67 -32.16
C GLU A 1150 -29.02 16.54 -32.95
N GLY A 1151 -28.58 15.30 -32.73
CA GLY A 1151 -29.02 14.13 -33.49
C GLY A 1151 -28.27 13.89 -34.81
N GLU A 1152 -27.41 14.82 -35.26
CA GLU A 1152 -26.54 14.66 -36.44
C GLU A 1152 -25.14 14.19 -36.04
N PHE A 1153 -24.53 14.85 -35.05
CA PHE A 1153 -23.23 14.44 -34.52
C PHE A 1153 -23.43 13.31 -33.50
N VAL A 1154 -23.27 12.08 -34.01
CA VAL A 1154 -23.39 10.81 -33.27
C VAL A 1154 -22.21 9.88 -33.60
N PRO A 1155 -21.92 8.87 -32.76
CA PRO A 1155 -20.84 7.92 -33.05
C PRO A 1155 -20.97 7.27 -34.43
N GLY A 1156 -19.87 7.26 -35.20
CA GLY A 1156 -19.83 6.71 -36.57
C GLY A 1156 -20.39 7.61 -37.68
N SER A 1157 -20.93 8.79 -37.34
CA SER A 1157 -21.32 9.80 -38.34
C SER A 1157 -20.10 10.41 -39.05
N THR A 1158 -20.35 11.17 -40.13
CA THR A 1158 -19.33 11.94 -40.84
C THR A 1158 -19.71 13.41 -40.87
N LEU A 1159 -18.73 14.29 -40.77
CA LEU A 1159 -18.91 15.74 -40.88
C LEU A 1159 -18.52 16.22 -42.27
N ARG A 1160 -18.96 17.44 -42.64
CA ARG A 1160 -18.57 18.05 -43.91
C ARG A 1160 -17.65 19.25 -43.69
N LEU A 1161 -16.56 19.27 -44.45
CA LEU A 1161 -15.68 20.42 -44.62
C LEU A 1161 -16.18 21.23 -45.82
N VAL A 1162 -16.55 22.49 -45.61
CA VAL A 1162 -16.93 23.41 -46.69
C VAL A 1162 -15.88 24.50 -46.81
N VAL A 1163 -15.26 24.63 -47.99
CA VAL A 1163 -14.18 25.59 -48.23
C VAL A 1163 -14.70 26.82 -48.99
N ASN A 1164 -14.31 28.02 -48.54
CA ASN A 1164 -14.61 29.31 -49.14
C ASN A 1164 -16.10 29.54 -49.47
N GLY A 1165 -17.00 29.09 -48.59
CA GLY A 1165 -18.45 29.27 -48.77
C GLY A 1165 -19.07 28.35 -49.82
N GLY A 1166 -18.42 27.22 -50.16
CA GLY A 1166 -18.96 26.20 -51.05
C GLY A 1166 -18.22 26.06 -52.38
N GLU A 1167 -16.99 26.56 -52.49
CA GLU A 1167 -16.14 26.35 -53.67
C GLU A 1167 -15.90 24.86 -53.92
N TRP A 1168 -15.69 24.11 -52.84
CA TRP A 1168 -15.70 22.66 -52.81
C TRP A 1168 -15.97 22.13 -51.40
N GLU A 1169 -16.32 20.85 -51.31
CA GLU A 1169 -16.56 20.15 -50.04
C GLU A 1169 -15.72 18.88 -49.93
N ALA A 1170 -15.42 18.47 -48.70
CA ALA A 1170 -14.83 17.18 -48.35
C ALA A 1170 -15.52 16.54 -47.15
N VAL A 1171 -15.38 15.22 -47.04
CA VAL A 1171 -15.89 14.43 -45.92
C VAL A 1171 -14.81 14.33 -44.84
N LEU A 1172 -15.22 14.58 -43.59
CA LEU A 1172 -14.38 14.41 -42.41
C LEU A 1172 -14.91 13.26 -41.55
N ARG A 1173 -13.98 12.41 -41.10
CA ARG A 1173 -14.25 11.32 -40.17
C ARG A 1173 -13.86 11.70 -38.75
N HIS A 1174 -14.43 10.99 -37.78
CA HIS A 1174 -14.12 11.16 -36.37
C HIS A 1174 -14.28 9.84 -35.61
N SER A 1175 -13.67 9.74 -34.43
CA SER A 1175 -13.69 8.55 -33.58
C SER A 1175 -14.38 8.79 -32.21
N PHE A 1176 -15.17 9.86 -32.09
CA PHE A 1176 -15.90 10.20 -30.87
C PHE A 1176 -16.90 9.13 -30.45
N THR A 1177 -16.86 8.76 -29.17
CA THR A 1177 -17.94 8.02 -28.47
C THR A 1177 -19.05 8.97 -28.04
N GLU A 1178 -20.21 8.43 -27.64
CA GLU A 1178 -21.33 9.24 -27.14
C GLU A 1178 -20.90 10.12 -25.95
N GLU A 1179 -20.10 9.56 -25.04
CA GLU A 1179 -19.57 10.29 -23.89
C GLU A 1179 -18.63 11.43 -24.32
N GLN A 1180 -17.77 11.19 -25.30
CA GLN A 1180 -16.85 12.19 -25.84
C GLN A 1180 -17.57 13.32 -26.59
N ILE A 1181 -18.71 13.02 -27.23
CA ILE A 1181 -19.60 14.05 -27.79
C ILE A 1181 -20.19 14.90 -26.67
N GLY A 1182 -20.54 14.26 -25.54
CA GLY A 1182 -20.88 14.96 -24.30
C GLY A 1182 -19.80 15.95 -23.85
N TYR A 1183 -18.51 15.55 -23.86
CA TYR A 1183 -17.40 16.45 -23.53
C TYR A 1183 -17.35 17.67 -24.45
N PHE A 1184 -17.50 17.46 -25.75
CA PHE A 1184 -17.55 18.54 -26.74
C PHE A 1184 -18.71 19.50 -26.46
N ARG A 1185 -19.93 18.98 -26.26
CA ARG A 1185 -21.13 19.79 -26.00
C ARG A 1185 -20.99 20.62 -24.73
N SER A 1186 -20.47 20.02 -23.65
CA SER A 1186 -20.22 20.72 -22.38
C SER A 1186 -19.02 21.67 -22.43
N GLY A 1187 -18.21 21.64 -23.50
CA GLY A 1187 -17.03 22.47 -23.71
C GLY A 1187 -15.72 21.86 -23.22
N SER A 1188 -15.79 20.84 -22.36
CA SER A 1188 -14.70 19.94 -21.94
C SER A 1188 -15.28 18.75 -21.15
N ALA A 1189 -14.48 17.70 -20.95
CA ALA A 1189 -14.82 16.61 -20.03
C ALA A 1189 -14.94 17.08 -18.58
N LEU A 1190 -14.09 18.02 -18.16
CA LEU A 1190 -14.11 18.61 -16.83
C LEU A 1190 -15.42 19.37 -16.56
N ASN A 1191 -15.94 20.09 -17.55
CA ASN A 1191 -17.22 20.78 -17.43
C ASN A 1191 -18.38 19.79 -17.28
N LEU A 1192 -18.34 18.68 -18.03
CA LEU A 1192 -19.36 17.63 -17.92
C LEU A 1192 -19.32 16.98 -16.53
N MET A 1193 -18.13 16.75 -15.97
CA MET A 1193 -17.96 16.22 -14.62
C MET A 1193 -18.50 17.18 -13.56
N ALA A 1194 -18.15 18.47 -13.63
CA ALA A 1194 -18.60 19.46 -12.64
C ALA A 1194 -20.10 19.78 -12.69
N GLY A 1195 -20.76 19.48 -13.81
CA GLY A 1195 -22.21 19.63 -13.96
C GLY A 1195 -23.04 18.44 -13.47
N LYS A 1196 -22.40 17.30 -13.18
CA LYS A 1196 -23.01 16.12 -12.56
C LYS A 1196 -22.85 16.18 -11.04
#